data_AF-A0A5C5Z3Y3-F1
#
_entry.id   AF-A0A5C5Z3Y3-F1
#
_cell.length_a   1.000
_cell.length_b   1.000
_cell.length_c   1.000
_cell.angle_alpha   90.00
_cell.angle_beta   90.00
_cell.angle_gamma   90.00
#
_symmetry.space_group_name_H-M   'P 1'
#
loop_
_entity.id
_entity.type
_entity.pdbx_description
1 polymer ?
#
loop_
_entity_poly.entity_id
_entity_poly.type
_entity_poly.pdbx_seq_one_letter_code
_entity_poly.pdbx_strand_id
1 'polypeptide(L)'
;MTTTHNAVMWWVLVLISSNFLLQAAETTKAFDDSSTGTVNEQVLNDASLKNTVGSRFKIGVGVSHQVIENPDDAALITRHFEILTPENCMKPQAVHPGENVWNFENADRFADFTRKRKLELVGHCLVWAKDDRTDQWMMQEDGEPVSRDILLHRIETHVDTVVGRYADVATMWDVVNEAIGDSDGDLLRDSIYSRTTGMDFIVTAFKAAHAKDPDALLIYNDYNCHKPGKREKLIKLLTELKKKGAPVDAYGMQGHFELGDDSIPQLRETFAELRKLGIKVVVSELDIDVVKRGRWWAEDGKYREELATYDPYKDGLPEDIQRKLTQQYVEIFQLFSENSDVIERVSFWNLHDGESWLNDFPWKRVNYPLLFDRDRQPKPAFFAVCEALSNRNATRKKPSKTHAAWERTDEMSQLAHAELLKKTKQGTVDIYFQGDSITRRWGATDYPKLLAHWKKSFHGWNAANFAWGGDNTHHILWRMQNGELDGVAPKVIVLQAGANNLPWTDAGTPGHVDDVTEGIQAIIAEFRSRFPETPIVMTAMFPRDQNIKLIDTIDAINKRLETIATADKTIHWVNINKHLLGADGKLLPQVSSDGIHLEEPGYELWAQALRPIFTKLLGPPETTDTSPPPTGIPKASSATSDDTGLKPPLKPRVVVLTDVSTWETDDSESLVRLLVHADMIEIEGLVFTTGWSLDKTRDDFMGLIHKATDAYEKDLPNLRKRSNQPKHRQDESRQNLGYWPSPQYLRERTMYGSRKRGAEHIGEGNDSPGSNLIIKLADEDDNRPVWVTVWGGGNTLAQAIWRVKQDRTAAELKTFLKKLRVYTITDQDRGQKTPFSDSSHQWLRKEFESDLFFIWDECAWKYQNGTGKKNWTQYESHIQNHGNLGRVYPKYKYGVEGDTPAILHVMPTGLNNPSEPTQGGWGGYFAFGTAPDQETSCFTNHQGAQYETCRELEDHFYAATFNNFAARMDWAKDGAGNRNPIAAIDNDKTLKILTRSPREGTTVKLDASTSQDPDDDKMTFKWWVLTAAGTYTQEIKITGSDSKVAAIEVPPGSAGKTFHVICEVTDDGTHNLTSYRRIIFEPTK
;
A
#
# COMPACT_ATOMS: atom_id res chain seq x y z
N MET A 1 0.49 -78.06 -42.48
CA MET A 1 1.83 -78.07 -43.12
C MET A 1 2.28 -76.63 -43.22
N THR A 2 2.81 -76.09 -42.12
CA THR A 2 4.24 -75.98 -41.77
C THR A 2 4.94 -74.81 -42.45
N THR A 3 5.38 -73.90 -41.58
CA THR A 3 6.48 -72.93 -41.75
C THR A 3 6.31 -71.83 -42.80
N THR A 4 5.70 -70.72 -42.38
CA THR A 4 6.29 -69.36 -42.27
C THR A 4 5.15 -68.35 -42.09
N HIS A 5 4.58 -68.29 -40.88
CA HIS A 5 3.69 -67.20 -40.47
C HIS A 5 4.55 -66.19 -39.71
N ASN A 6 5.09 -65.17 -40.38
CA ASN A 6 5.63 -63.96 -39.72
C ASN A 6 6.04 -62.78 -40.65
N ALA A 7 5.50 -62.65 -41.86
CA ALA A 7 5.95 -61.55 -42.76
C ALA A 7 4.86 -60.80 -43.54
N VAL A 8 3.57 -61.16 -43.43
CA VAL A 8 2.48 -60.46 -44.18
C VAL A 8 1.44 -59.84 -43.23
N MET A 9 1.64 -59.98 -41.92
CA MET A 9 0.95 -59.20 -40.88
C MET A 9 1.77 -57.97 -40.46
N TRP A 10 2.70 -57.53 -41.32
CA TRP A 10 3.57 -56.36 -41.13
C TRP A 10 3.29 -55.21 -42.10
N TRP A 11 2.35 -55.37 -43.05
CA TRP A 11 2.03 -54.31 -44.03
C TRP A 11 0.60 -53.78 -43.95
N VAL A 12 -0.31 -54.49 -43.29
CA VAL A 12 -1.68 -54.00 -43.02
C VAL A 12 -1.83 -53.46 -41.59
N LEU A 13 -0.89 -53.79 -40.69
CA LEU A 13 -0.75 -53.09 -39.41
C LEU A 13 0.00 -51.77 -39.56
N VAL A 14 0.86 -51.61 -40.58
CA VAL A 14 1.60 -50.35 -40.84
C VAL A 14 0.72 -49.26 -41.44
N LEU A 15 -0.41 -49.59 -42.09
CA LEU A 15 -1.35 -48.58 -42.60
C LEU A 15 -2.49 -48.22 -41.65
N ILE A 16 -2.60 -48.91 -40.51
CA ILE A 16 -3.55 -48.55 -39.44
C ILE A 16 -2.81 -48.00 -38.20
N SER A 17 -1.52 -48.31 -38.02
CA SER A 17 -0.67 -47.63 -37.02
C SER A 17 -0.10 -46.29 -37.50
N SER A 18 -0.06 -46.02 -38.81
CA SER A 18 0.34 -44.70 -39.34
C SER A 18 -0.72 -43.60 -39.17
N ASN A 19 -1.99 -43.97 -38.97
CA ASN A 19 -3.06 -43.01 -38.65
C ASN A 19 -3.26 -42.81 -37.14
N PHE A 20 -2.70 -43.66 -36.27
CA PHE A 20 -2.69 -43.43 -34.83
C PHE A 20 -1.40 -42.77 -34.33
N LEU A 21 -0.29 -42.86 -35.08
CA LEU A 21 0.96 -42.16 -34.76
C LEU A 21 1.02 -40.73 -35.32
N LEU A 22 0.22 -40.35 -36.32
CA LEU A 22 0.00 -38.93 -36.62
C LEU A 22 -1.02 -38.28 -35.68
N GLN A 23 -2.01 -39.02 -35.19
CA GLN A 23 -3.03 -38.43 -34.32
C GLN A 23 -2.59 -38.29 -32.86
N ALA A 24 -1.59 -39.07 -32.41
CA ALA A 24 -0.91 -38.85 -31.13
C ALA A 24 0.18 -37.77 -31.18
N ALA A 25 0.66 -37.41 -32.38
CA ALA A 25 1.59 -36.29 -32.59
C ALA A 25 0.89 -34.94 -32.86
N GLU A 26 -0.40 -34.95 -33.25
CA GLU A 26 -1.20 -33.73 -33.44
C GLU A 26 -2.07 -33.37 -32.24
N THR A 27 -2.35 -34.29 -31.29
CA THR A 27 -3.08 -33.96 -30.05
C THR A 27 -2.18 -33.68 -28.84
N THR A 28 -0.87 -33.90 -28.95
CA THR A 28 0.13 -33.42 -27.97
C THR A 28 0.78 -32.09 -28.38
N LYS A 29 0.31 -31.49 -29.48
CA LYS A 29 0.71 -30.15 -29.97
C LYS A 29 -0.42 -29.12 -29.96
N ALA A 30 -1.57 -29.45 -29.39
CA ALA A 30 -2.78 -28.60 -29.39
C ALA A 30 -3.33 -28.32 -27.97
N PHE A 31 -2.49 -28.49 -26.93
CA PHE A 31 -2.80 -28.08 -25.55
C PHE A 31 -1.66 -27.26 -24.92
N ASP A 32 -0.77 -26.71 -25.75
CA ASP A 32 0.41 -25.95 -25.31
C ASP A 32 0.62 -24.65 -26.11
N ASP A 33 -0.45 -24.08 -26.64
CA ASP A 33 -0.40 -22.74 -27.25
C ASP A 33 -1.67 -21.94 -26.86
N SER A 34 -1.75 -21.61 -25.58
CA SER A 34 -2.69 -20.62 -25.03
C SER A 34 -1.90 -19.44 -24.47
N SER A 35 -1.52 -18.53 -25.37
CA SER A 35 -1.38 -17.08 -25.16
C SER A 35 -0.90 -16.60 -23.78
N THR A 36 0.29 -17.04 -23.35
CA THR A 36 1.05 -16.37 -22.30
C THR A 36 2.45 -16.08 -22.85
N GLY A 37 2.83 -14.80 -22.91
CA GLY A 37 4.06 -14.31 -23.54
C GLY A 37 3.76 -13.56 -24.82
N THR A 38 3.89 -12.24 -24.86
CA THR A 38 5.19 -11.68 -25.28
C THR A 38 5.45 -10.24 -24.82
N VAL A 39 4.63 -9.63 -23.95
CA VAL A 39 4.89 -8.25 -23.46
C VAL A 39 5.71 -8.20 -22.16
N ASN A 40 5.90 -9.32 -21.43
CA ASN A 40 6.52 -9.27 -20.09
C ASN A 40 7.90 -9.97 -19.94
N GLU A 41 8.35 -10.73 -20.92
CA GLU A 41 9.65 -11.43 -20.83
C GLU A 41 10.84 -10.51 -21.10
N GLN A 42 10.68 -9.51 -21.98
CA GLN A 42 11.78 -8.62 -22.38
C GLN A 42 12.10 -7.55 -21.32
N VAL A 43 11.10 -7.08 -20.56
CA VAL A 43 11.28 -6.13 -19.45
C VAL A 43 11.88 -6.81 -18.21
N LEU A 44 11.50 -8.06 -17.94
CA LEU A 44 12.08 -8.86 -16.85
C LEU A 44 13.46 -9.42 -17.21
N ASN A 45 13.73 -9.71 -18.49
CA ASN A 45 15.06 -10.06 -18.99
C ASN A 45 16.07 -8.91 -18.96
N ASP A 46 15.62 -7.66 -18.79
CA ASP A 46 16.45 -6.46 -18.58
C ASP A 46 16.49 -5.99 -17.12
N ALA A 47 15.74 -6.64 -16.22
CA ALA A 47 15.72 -6.28 -14.80
C ALA A 47 17.08 -6.52 -14.13
N SER A 48 17.43 -5.63 -13.19
CA SER A 48 18.64 -5.71 -12.36
C SER A 48 18.21 -5.79 -10.90
N LEU A 49 18.82 -6.68 -10.12
CA LEU A 49 18.39 -6.94 -8.75
C LEU A 49 18.57 -5.70 -7.85
N LYS A 50 19.74 -5.04 -7.94
CA LYS A 50 19.99 -3.77 -7.25
C LYS A 50 19.01 -2.66 -7.65
N ASN A 51 18.66 -2.55 -8.93
CA ASN A 51 17.71 -1.51 -9.38
C ASN A 51 16.30 -1.78 -8.86
N THR A 52 15.87 -3.05 -8.83
CA THR A 52 14.58 -3.46 -8.30
C THR A 52 14.46 -3.21 -6.79
N VAL A 53 15.54 -3.46 -6.05
CA VAL A 53 15.60 -3.21 -4.60
C VAL A 53 15.65 -1.70 -4.31
N GLY A 54 16.37 -0.93 -5.10
CA GLY A 54 16.45 0.52 -4.99
C GLY A 54 17.06 0.98 -3.67
N SER A 55 16.55 2.07 -3.09
CA SER A 55 17.10 2.68 -1.88
C SER A 55 16.78 1.96 -0.57
N ARG A 56 16.29 0.71 -0.62
CA ARG A 56 15.83 -0.02 0.58
C ARG A 56 16.99 -0.60 1.38
N PHE A 57 17.97 -1.19 0.70
CA PHE A 57 19.22 -1.72 1.24
C PHE A 57 20.14 -2.07 0.07
N LYS A 58 21.45 -2.13 0.31
CA LYS A 58 22.42 -2.52 -0.72
C LYS A 58 22.28 -4.00 -1.08
N ILE A 59 22.44 -4.32 -2.36
CA ILE A 59 22.53 -5.71 -2.84
C ILE A 59 23.97 -6.09 -3.11
N GLY A 60 24.42 -7.18 -2.48
CA GLY A 60 25.78 -7.68 -2.63
C GLY A 60 25.89 -9.17 -2.87
N VAL A 61 27.13 -9.62 -3.08
CA VAL A 61 27.44 -11.03 -3.30
C VAL A 61 28.84 -11.37 -2.80
N GLY A 62 28.97 -12.50 -2.13
CA GLY A 62 30.23 -13.12 -1.75
C GLY A 62 30.76 -13.99 -2.88
N VAL A 63 31.99 -13.77 -3.33
CA VAL A 63 32.60 -14.55 -4.41
C VAL A 63 34.09 -14.79 -4.17
N SER A 64 34.60 -15.91 -4.70
CA SER A 64 36.04 -16.16 -4.78
C SER A 64 36.73 -15.15 -5.71
N HIS A 65 38.01 -14.88 -5.45
CA HIS A 65 38.85 -14.03 -6.31
C HIS A 65 39.04 -14.57 -7.73
N GLN A 66 38.72 -15.84 -7.98
CA GLN A 66 38.74 -16.42 -9.33
C GLN A 66 37.48 -16.08 -10.12
N VAL A 67 36.32 -15.92 -9.45
CA VAL A 67 35.03 -15.63 -10.11
C VAL A 67 35.07 -14.26 -10.79
N ILE A 68 35.72 -13.27 -10.18
CA ILE A 68 35.85 -11.91 -10.76
C ILE A 68 36.75 -11.87 -12.01
N GLU A 69 37.54 -12.92 -12.26
CA GLU A 69 38.40 -13.04 -13.45
C GLU A 69 37.62 -13.55 -14.66
N ASN A 70 36.53 -14.28 -14.44
CA ASN A 70 35.65 -14.73 -15.50
C ASN A 70 34.83 -13.54 -16.04
N PRO A 71 34.94 -13.20 -17.35
CA PRO A 71 34.21 -12.07 -17.93
C PRO A 71 32.69 -12.16 -17.80
N ASP A 72 32.11 -13.35 -17.90
CA ASP A 72 30.66 -13.57 -17.86
C ASP A 72 30.14 -13.40 -16.42
N ASP A 73 30.88 -13.91 -15.44
CA ASP A 73 30.57 -13.72 -14.02
C ASP A 73 30.77 -12.27 -13.60
N ALA A 74 31.83 -11.61 -14.06
CA ALA A 74 32.05 -10.18 -13.85
C ALA A 74 30.93 -9.31 -14.45
N ALA A 75 30.36 -9.71 -15.60
CA ALA A 75 29.22 -9.04 -16.21
C ALA A 75 27.96 -9.21 -15.35
N LEU A 76 27.68 -10.43 -14.87
CA LEU A 76 26.56 -10.71 -13.98
C LEU A 76 26.67 -9.92 -12.67
N ILE A 77 27.86 -9.90 -12.06
CA ILE A 77 28.19 -9.12 -10.86
C ILE A 77 27.85 -7.64 -11.08
N THR A 78 28.42 -7.03 -12.12
CA THR A 78 28.27 -5.60 -12.41
C THR A 78 26.79 -5.24 -12.68
N ARG A 79 26.04 -6.18 -13.25
CA ARG A 79 24.63 -6.00 -13.59
C ARG A 79 23.73 -6.01 -12.36
N HIS A 80 23.93 -6.92 -11.41
CA HIS A 80 22.94 -7.16 -10.34
C HIS A 80 23.34 -6.63 -8.96
N PHE A 81 24.63 -6.35 -8.71
CA PHE A 81 25.14 -6.06 -7.36
C PHE A 81 25.88 -4.73 -7.27
N GLU A 82 26.02 -4.22 -6.04
CA GLU A 82 26.64 -2.93 -5.69
C GLU A 82 27.88 -3.11 -4.81
N ILE A 83 27.90 -4.17 -3.99
CA ILE A 83 28.94 -4.41 -2.99
C ILE A 83 29.39 -5.88 -3.00
N LEU A 84 30.70 -6.11 -2.91
CA LEU A 84 31.30 -7.45 -3.02
C LEU A 84 31.98 -7.88 -1.74
N THR A 85 31.85 -9.15 -1.40
CA THR A 85 32.56 -9.78 -0.29
C THR A 85 33.55 -10.82 -0.84
N PRO A 86 34.86 -10.71 -0.56
CA PRO A 86 35.83 -11.73 -0.96
C PRO A 86 35.66 -12.95 -0.06
N GLU A 87 35.27 -14.07 -0.65
CA GLU A 87 34.91 -15.28 0.10
C GLU A 87 36.07 -15.82 0.96
N ASN A 88 37.31 -15.69 0.48
CA ASN A 88 38.47 -16.29 1.15
C ASN A 88 39.75 -15.42 1.13
N CYS A 89 40.00 -14.61 0.10
CA CYS A 89 41.31 -13.96 -0.07
C CYS A 89 41.61 -12.82 0.91
N MET A 90 40.64 -12.38 1.74
CA MET A 90 40.86 -11.41 2.81
C MET A 90 40.77 -12.02 4.22
N LYS A 91 40.61 -13.35 4.34
CA LYS A 91 40.65 -14.03 5.65
C LYS A 91 42.05 -13.95 6.27
N PRO A 92 42.20 -14.03 7.60
CA PRO A 92 43.48 -13.78 8.28
C PRO A 92 44.62 -14.66 7.76
N GLN A 93 44.38 -15.96 7.54
CA GLN A 93 45.38 -16.90 6.99
C GLN A 93 45.81 -16.56 5.56
N ALA A 94 44.92 -15.94 4.76
CA ALA A 94 45.25 -15.57 3.39
C ALA A 94 46.15 -14.33 3.35
N VAL A 95 45.91 -13.35 4.23
CA VAL A 95 46.59 -12.05 4.17
C VAL A 95 47.77 -11.92 5.13
N HIS A 96 47.76 -12.64 6.26
CA HIS A 96 48.75 -12.53 7.34
C HIS A 96 49.20 -13.91 7.87
N PRO A 97 49.82 -14.76 7.04
CA PRO A 97 50.16 -16.14 7.40
C PRO A 97 51.33 -16.29 8.40
N GLY A 98 52.07 -15.21 8.68
CA GLY A 98 53.16 -15.18 9.66
C GLY A 98 53.31 -13.79 10.25
N GLU A 99 53.90 -13.66 11.45
CA GLU A 99 53.94 -12.39 12.21
C GLU A 99 54.51 -11.19 11.45
N ASN A 100 55.43 -11.45 10.53
CA ASN A 100 56.03 -10.43 9.67
C ASN A 100 55.90 -10.82 8.18
N VAL A 101 54.92 -11.65 7.85
CA VAL A 101 54.71 -12.21 6.51
C VAL A 101 53.31 -11.83 6.03
N TRP A 102 53.26 -11.00 4.99
CA TRP A 102 52.02 -10.48 4.42
C TRP A 102 51.82 -10.96 3.00
N ASN A 103 50.58 -11.31 2.66
CA ASN A 103 50.19 -11.68 1.30
C ASN A 103 48.93 -10.94 0.86
N PHE A 104 49.13 -9.81 0.17
CA PHE A 104 48.03 -8.99 -0.31
C PHE A 104 47.67 -9.24 -1.78
N GLU A 105 48.36 -10.11 -2.50
CA GLU A 105 48.23 -10.22 -3.96
C GLU A 105 46.78 -10.44 -4.42
N ASN A 106 46.10 -11.46 -3.88
CA ASN A 106 44.72 -11.75 -4.28
C ASN A 106 43.69 -10.79 -3.69
N ALA A 107 43.96 -10.22 -2.51
CA ALA A 107 43.10 -9.20 -1.90
C ALA A 107 43.17 -7.86 -2.67
N ASP A 108 44.37 -7.45 -3.09
CA ASP A 108 44.60 -6.28 -3.93
C ASP A 108 43.94 -6.44 -5.29
N ARG A 109 44.09 -7.61 -5.93
CA ARG A 109 43.40 -7.91 -7.20
C ARG A 109 41.88 -7.80 -7.07
N PHE A 110 41.32 -8.26 -5.96
CA PHE A 110 39.90 -8.14 -5.67
C PHE A 110 39.48 -6.69 -5.46
N ALA A 111 40.22 -5.94 -4.63
CA ALA A 111 39.98 -4.52 -4.39
C ALA A 111 40.13 -3.67 -5.66
N ASP A 112 41.10 -3.98 -6.53
CA ASP A 112 41.28 -3.29 -7.80
C ASP A 112 40.12 -3.55 -8.76
N PHE A 113 39.55 -4.76 -8.75
CA PHE A 113 38.33 -5.04 -9.48
C PHE A 113 37.17 -4.19 -8.99
N THR A 114 36.94 -4.10 -7.67
CA THR A 114 35.85 -3.29 -7.11
C THR A 114 36.05 -1.81 -7.43
N ARG A 115 37.25 -1.26 -7.24
CA ARG A 115 37.62 0.12 -7.65
C ARG A 115 37.32 0.37 -9.12
N LYS A 116 37.82 -0.50 -10.01
CA LYS A 116 37.68 -0.34 -11.48
C LYS A 116 36.22 -0.39 -11.92
N ARG A 117 35.39 -1.22 -11.27
CA ARG A 117 33.97 -1.38 -11.57
C ARG A 117 33.07 -0.42 -10.79
N LYS A 118 33.64 0.40 -9.90
CA LYS A 118 32.92 1.30 -8.99
C LYS A 118 31.91 0.55 -8.11
N LEU A 119 32.34 -0.61 -7.62
CA LEU A 119 31.62 -1.41 -6.64
C LEU A 119 32.26 -1.17 -5.26
N GLU A 120 31.47 -1.34 -4.22
CA GLU A 120 31.97 -1.29 -2.84
C GLU A 120 32.56 -2.64 -2.43
N LEU A 121 33.40 -2.62 -1.40
CA LEU A 121 34.04 -3.81 -0.83
C LEU A 121 33.60 -4.01 0.62
N VAL A 122 33.31 -5.25 0.99
CA VAL A 122 33.26 -5.70 2.39
C VAL A 122 34.58 -6.40 2.69
N GLY A 123 35.28 -5.97 3.74
CA GLY A 123 36.42 -6.73 4.23
C GLY A 123 35.96 -7.91 5.10
N HIS A 124 36.12 -9.13 4.59
CA HIS A 124 35.69 -10.37 5.26
C HIS A 124 36.86 -11.35 5.41
N CYS A 125 37.29 -11.67 6.63
CA CYS A 125 37.02 -10.99 7.90
C CYS A 125 38.34 -10.72 8.62
N LEU A 126 38.35 -9.76 9.55
CA LEU A 126 39.60 -9.35 10.21
C LEU A 126 40.02 -10.29 11.33
N VAL A 127 39.08 -10.76 12.14
CA VAL A 127 39.34 -11.75 13.19
C VAL A 127 38.28 -12.85 13.11
N TRP A 128 38.71 -14.08 12.85
CA TRP A 128 37.83 -15.24 12.97
C TRP A 128 38.14 -15.95 14.28
N ALA A 129 37.16 -15.98 15.20
CA ALA A 129 37.35 -16.44 16.57
C ALA A 129 37.58 -17.97 16.72
N LYS A 130 37.68 -18.72 15.62
CA LYS A 130 37.98 -20.15 15.57
C LYS A 130 39.49 -20.36 15.38
N ASP A 131 40.09 -21.18 16.23
CA ASP A 131 41.55 -21.40 16.25
C ASP A 131 42.07 -21.98 14.92
N ASP A 132 41.29 -22.80 14.21
CA ASP A 132 41.66 -23.40 12.91
C ASP A 132 41.58 -22.42 11.73
N ARG A 133 41.09 -21.20 11.95
CA ARG A 133 40.88 -20.15 10.93
C ARG A 133 41.88 -19.00 11.00
N THR A 134 42.83 -19.08 11.93
CA THR A 134 43.98 -18.17 12.02
C THR A 134 45.25 -18.99 12.19
N ASP A 135 46.35 -18.60 11.55
CA ASP A 135 47.63 -19.31 11.73
C ASP A 135 48.14 -19.15 13.17
N GLN A 136 48.76 -20.22 13.68
CA GLN A 136 49.08 -20.35 15.11
C GLN A 136 49.97 -19.23 15.64
N TRP A 137 50.83 -18.64 14.81
CA TRP A 137 51.71 -17.54 15.21
C TRP A 137 50.93 -16.37 15.84
N MET A 138 49.68 -16.12 15.43
CA MET A 138 48.86 -15.04 15.98
C MET A 138 48.62 -15.25 17.48
N MET A 139 48.43 -16.51 17.87
CA MET A 139 47.92 -16.91 19.18
C MET A 139 48.96 -17.61 20.06
N GLN A 140 50.05 -18.10 19.49
CA GLN A 140 51.01 -18.98 20.17
C GLN A 140 52.47 -18.65 19.86
N GLU A 141 53.34 -18.99 20.81
CA GLU A 141 54.80 -19.05 20.68
C GLU A 141 55.27 -20.37 21.31
N ASP A 142 56.17 -21.10 20.63
CA ASP A 142 56.70 -22.40 21.09
C ASP A 142 55.63 -23.44 21.50
N GLY A 143 54.45 -23.36 20.88
CA GLY A 143 53.32 -24.28 21.12
C GLY A 143 52.41 -23.90 22.30
N GLU A 144 52.72 -22.80 23.01
CA GLU A 144 51.93 -22.29 24.13
C GLU A 144 51.21 -20.98 23.77
N PRO A 145 50.01 -20.70 24.31
CA PRO A 145 49.34 -19.41 24.12
C PRO A 145 50.22 -18.23 24.55
N VAL A 146 50.27 -17.18 23.73
CA VAL A 146 50.98 -15.96 24.09
C VAL A 146 50.27 -15.19 25.21
N SER A 147 50.98 -14.26 25.84
CA SER A 147 50.37 -13.38 26.85
C SER A 147 49.22 -12.56 26.25
N ARG A 148 48.29 -12.15 27.12
CA ARG A 148 47.18 -11.25 26.76
C ARG A 148 47.63 -10.02 25.98
N ASP A 149 48.68 -9.34 26.44
CA ASP A 149 49.13 -8.09 25.82
C ASP A 149 49.74 -8.34 24.43
N ILE A 150 50.47 -9.45 24.25
CA ILE A 150 51.01 -9.85 22.95
C ILE A 150 49.87 -10.15 21.98
N LEU A 151 48.87 -10.93 22.39
CA LEU A 151 47.74 -11.28 21.52
C LEU A 151 46.94 -10.04 21.11
N LEU A 152 46.62 -9.15 22.05
CA LEU A 152 45.89 -7.92 21.73
C LEU A 152 46.70 -7.02 20.79
N HIS A 153 48.02 -6.90 21.00
CA HIS A 153 48.90 -6.13 20.12
C HIS A 153 49.01 -6.72 18.71
N ARG A 154 49.08 -8.05 18.58
CA ARG A 154 49.09 -8.73 17.27
C ARG A 154 47.76 -8.51 16.52
N ILE A 155 46.64 -8.57 17.22
CA ILE A 155 45.31 -8.28 16.65
C ILE A 155 45.22 -6.82 16.20
N GLU A 156 45.61 -5.87 17.04
CA GLU A 156 45.64 -4.45 16.70
C GLU A 156 46.51 -4.21 15.46
N THR A 157 47.73 -4.75 15.42
CA THR A 157 48.65 -4.62 14.28
C THR A 157 48.05 -5.22 13.00
N HIS A 158 47.40 -6.38 13.12
CA HIS A 158 46.76 -7.03 11.99
C HIS A 158 45.63 -6.18 11.41
N VAL A 159 44.69 -5.78 12.28
CA VAL A 159 43.54 -4.95 11.90
C VAL A 159 43.99 -3.62 11.33
N ASP A 160 44.92 -2.94 12.00
CA ASP A 160 45.46 -1.65 11.58
C ASP A 160 46.02 -1.69 10.15
N THR A 161 46.77 -2.76 9.84
CA THR A 161 47.42 -2.92 8.56
C THR A 161 46.41 -3.23 7.45
N VAL A 162 45.49 -4.15 7.70
CA VAL A 162 44.51 -4.59 6.70
C VAL A 162 43.48 -3.48 6.44
N VAL A 163 42.89 -2.90 7.49
CA VAL A 163 41.89 -1.83 7.34
C VAL A 163 42.51 -0.60 6.69
N GLY A 164 43.69 -0.17 7.17
CA GLY A 164 44.39 0.99 6.60
C GLY A 164 44.76 0.83 5.12
N ARG A 165 44.97 -0.42 4.65
CA ARG A 165 45.28 -0.70 3.23
C ARG A 165 44.07 -0.53 2.31
N TYR A 166 42.87 -0.81 2.80
CA TYR A 166 41.66 -0.90 1.96
C TYR A 166 40.58 0.13 2.30
N ALA A 167 40.83 1.06 3.24
CA ALA A 167 39.90 2.11 3.65
C ALA A 167 39.44 3.05 2.52
N ASP A 168 40.12 3.05 1.36
CA ASP A 168 39.70 3.81 0.19
C ASP A 168 38.56 3.16 -0.61
N VAL A 169 38.28 1.86 -0.40
CA VAL A 169 37.29 1.09 -1.16
C VAL A 169 36.39 0.21 -0.30
N ALA A 170 36.86 -0.23 0.86
CA ALA A 170 36.04 -0.93 1.83
C ALA A 170 35.07 0.04 2.49
N THR A 171 33.77 -0.25 2.44
CA THR A 171 32.73 0.56 3.11
C THR A 171 32.15 -0.15 4.33
N MET A 172 32.47 -1.44 4.48
CA MET A 172 32.02 -2.28 5.59
C MET A 172 33.12 -3.30 5.97
N TRP A 173 33.20 -3.64 7.25
CA TRP A 173 34.13 -4.65 7.75
C TRP A 173 33.43 -5.68 8.63
N ASP A 174 33.56 -6.96 8.29
CA ASP A 174 33.32 -8.04 9.24
C ASP A 174 34.52 -8.11 10.19
N VAL A 175 34.44 -7.34 11.28
CA VAL A 175 35.56 -7.13 12.20
C VAL A 175 35.84 -8.41 12.99
N VAL A 176 34.79 -9.02 13.54
CA VAL A 176 34.90 -10.30 14.25
C VAL A 176 33.84 -11.26 13.73
N ASN A 177 34.27 -12.46 13.36
CA ASN A 177 33.43 -13.53 12.85
C ASN A 177 33.31 -14.69 13.85
N GLU A 178 32.09 -15.15 14.12
CA GLU A 178 31.73 -16.40 14.80
C GLU A 178 32.28 -16.58 16.23
N ALA A 179 32.28 -15.51 17.03
CA ALA A 179 32.78 -15.54 18.40
C ALA A 179 31.78 -16.08 19.45
N ILE A 180 30.50 -16.25 19.11
CA ILE A 180 29.49 -16.82 20.04
C ILE A 180 29.58 -18.35 20.05
N GLY A 181 29.48 -18.93 21.24
CA GLY A 181 29.47 -20.39 21.43
C GLY A 181 28.16 -21.05 20.98
N ASP A 182 28.26 -22.19 20.28
CA ASP A 182 27.13 -22.88 19.65
C ASP A 182 26.27 -23.77 20.59
N SER A 183 26.77 -24.10 21.79
CA SER A 183 26.09 -24.95 22.77
C SER A 183 25.50 -24.15 23.94
N ASP A 184 24.58 -24.77 24.70
CA ASP A 184 24.15 -24.24 26.00
C ASP A 184 25.36 -24.18 26.95
N GLY A 185 25.77 -22.97 27.33
CA GLY A 185 27.05 -22.74 28.01
C GLY A 185 27.51 -21.29 27.89
N ASP A 186 28.83 -21.08 27.87
CA ASP A 186 29.44 -19.75 27.87
C ASP A 186 29.01 -18.86 26.68
N LEU A 187 29.08 -17.55 26.90
CA LEU A 187 28.74 -16.53 25.91
C LEU A 187 29.64 -16.64 24.67
N LEU A 188 30.95 -16.73 24.90
CA LEU A 188 31.96 -16.83 23.87
C LEU A 188 32.27 -18.29 23.53
N ARG A 189 32.64 -18.51 22.27
CA ARG A 189 33.26 -19.75 21.81
C ARG A 189 34.55 -19.99 22.58
N ASP A 190 34.77 -21.23 23.00
CA ASP A 190 36.05 -21.64 23.59
C ASP A 190 37.15 -21.68 22.51
N SER A 191 38.08 -20.74 22.60
CA SER A 191 39.21 -20.57 21.66
C SER A 191 40.39 -19.95 22.39
N ILE A 192 41.60 -19.97 21.80
CA ILE A 192 42.75 -19.34 22.42
C ILE A 192 42.50 -17.84 22.63
N TYR A 193 41.78 -17.19 21.71
CA TYR A 193 41.35 -15.80 21.86
C TYR A 193 40.57 -15.54 23.15
N SER A 194 39.49 -16.30 23.37
CA SER A 194 38.60 -16.09 24.51
C SER A 194 39.22 -16.55 25.84
N ARG A 195 39.97 -17.66 25.84
CA ARG A 195 40.69 -18.13 27.04
C ARG A 195 41.77 -17.15 27.49
N THR A 196 42.45 -16.51 26.55
CA THR A 196 43.57 -15.60 26.84
C THR A 196 43.10 -14.18 27.18
N THR A 197 42.02 -13.69 26.54
CA THR A 197 41.64 -12.27 26.62
C THR A 197 40.18 -12.01 27.02
N GLY A 198 39.33 -13.03 27.12
CA GLY A 198 37.89 -12.84 27.26
C GLY A 198 37.28 -12.16 26.04
N MET A 199 36.48 -11.10 26.24
CA MET A 199 35.90 -10.30 25.14
C MET A 199 36.84 -9.20 24.61
N ASP A 200 38.01 -9.01 25.22
CA ASP A 200 38.80 -7.82 24.94
C ASP A 200 39.51 -7.88 23.58
N PHE A 201 39.71 -9.07 22.99
CA PHE A 201 40.12 -9.19 21.60
C PHE A 201 39.09 -8.59 20.63
N ILE A 202 37.80 -8.77 20.93
CA ILE A 202 36.70 -8.20 20.12
C ILE A 202 36.75 -6.68 20.24
N VAL A 203 36.80 -6.16 21.46
CA VAL A 203 36.87 -4.70 21.70
C VAL A 203 38.08 -4.07 21.03
N THR A 204 39.24 -4.74 21.10
CA THR A 204 40.49 -4.26 20.47
C THR A 204 40.36 -4.22 18.96
N ALA A 205 39.85 -5.28 18.33
CA ALA A 205 39.65 -5.31 16.89
C ALA A 205 38.71 -4.21 16.39
N PHE A 206 37.57 -3.99 17.06
CA PHE A 206 36.64 -2.91 16.68
C PHE A 206 37.24 -1.51 16.85
N LYS A 207 37.99 -1.28 17.94
CA LYS A 207 38.66 0.02 18.15
C LYS A 207 39.76 0.28 17.12
N ALA A 208 40.56 -0.73 16.79
CA ALA A 208 41.60 -0.64 15.77
C ALA A 208 40.98 -0.35 14.39
N ALA A 209 39.91 -1.08 14.02
CA ALA A 209 39.20 -0.88 12.76
C ALA A 209 38.65 0.56 12.65
N HIS A 210 37.91 1.02 13.66
CA HIS A 210 37.35 2.38 13.67
C HIS A 210 38.44 3.48 13.67
N ALA A 211 39.59 3.22 14.29
CA ALA A 211 40.69 4.19 14.30
C ALA A 211 41.34 4.36 12.92
N LYS A 212 41.31 3.34 12.05
CA LYS A 212 41.83 3.43 10.67
C LYS A 212 40.79 3.84 9.66
N ASP A 213 39.55 3.47 9.88
CA ASP A 213 38.44 3.71 8.97
C ASP A 213 37.19 4.09 9.80
N PRO A 214 37.09 5.36 10.22
CA PRO A 214 36.00 5.82 11.07
C PRO A 214 34.67 5.92 10.34
N ASP A 215 34.68 5.91 9.01
CA ASP A 215 33.50 6.07 8.16
C ASP A 215 32.89 4.72 7.73
N ALA A 216 33.65 3.62 7.81
CA ALA A 216 33.14 2.28 7.51
C ALA A 216 32.17 1.75 8.57
N LEU A 217 31.17 0.99 8.10
CA LEU A 217 30.22 0.27 8.96
C LEU A 217 30.89 -0.98 9.56
N LEU A 218 31.01 -1.04 10.88
CA LEU A 218 31.72 -2.13 11.57
C LEU A 218 30.76 -3.22 12.06
N ILE A 219 31.02 -4.45 11.63
CA ILE A 219 30.11 -5.58 11.74
C ILE A 219 30.67 -6.66 12.67
N TYR A 220 29.82 -7.16 13.58
CA TYR A 220 30.00 -8.46 14.21
C TYR A 220 29.22 -9.51 13.41
N ASN A 221 29.88 -10.50 12.79
CA ASN A 221 29.25 -11.47 11.87
C ASN A 221 29.15 -12.88 12.47
N ASP A 222 28.00 -13.55 12.36
CA ASP A 222 27.80 -14.91 12.89
C ASP A 222 26.60 -15.64 12.24
N TYR A 223 26.57 -16.98 12.35
CA TYR A 223 25.44 -17.81 11.91
C TYR A 223 24.50 -18.18 13.06
N ASN A 224 23.26 -18.56 12.69
CA ASN A 224 22.24 -19.09 13.60
C ASN A 224 21.82 -18.16 14.76
N CYS A 225 22.30 -16.92 14.88
CA CYS A 225 21.86 -16.05 15.98
C CYS A 225 20.43 -15.50 15.82
N HIS A 226 19.71 -15.86 14.76
CA HIS A 226 18.26 -15.68 14.70
C HIS A 226 17.53 -16.71 15.57
N LYS A 227 18.13 -17.90 15.77
CA LYS A 227 17.53 -19.01 16.51
C LYS A 227 17.45 -18.71 18.01
N PRO A 228 16.39 -19.19 18.70
CA PRO A 228 16.28 -19.09 20.14
C PRO A 228 17.54 -19.60 20.87
N GLY A 229 17.90 -19.00 22.00
CA GLY A 229 19.14 -19.29 22.73
C GLY A 229 20.36 -18.55 22.17
N LYS A 230 20.80 -18.84 20.94
CA LYS A 230 21.97 -18.13 20.36
C LYS A 230 21.66 -16.64 20.12
N ARG A 231 20.40 -16.30 19.85
CA ARG A 231 19.92 -14.90 19.81
C ARG A 231 20.14 -14.15 21.13
N GLU A 232 19.82 -14.77 22.27
CA GLU A 232 20.01 -14.16 23.58
C GLU A 232 21.50 -13.87 23.85
N LYS A 233 22.37 -14.80 23.44
CA LYS A 233 23.83 -14.60 23.48
C LYS A 233 24.27 -13.44 22.59
N LEU A 234 23.73 -13.31 21.38
CA LEU A 234 24.00 -12.17 20.50
C LEU A 234 23.64 -10.84 21.16
N ILE A 235 22.40 -10.73 21.66
CA ILE A 235 21.93 -9.50 22.33
C ILE A 235 22.81 -9.17 23.54
N LYS A 236 23.20 -10.18 24.33
CA LYS A 236 24.12 -10.01 25.46
C LYS A 236 25.51 -9.55 25.00
N LEU A 237 26.07 -10.16 23.96
CA LEU A 237 27.38 -9.81 23.41
C LEU A 237 27.39 -8.35 22.94
N LEU A 238 26.45 -7.96 22.09
CA LEU A 238 26.36 -6.60 21.54
C LEU A 238 26.17 -5.56 22.64
N THR A 239 25.37 -5.87 23.66
CA THR A 239 25.17 -4.99 24.82
C THR A 239 26.48 -4.78 25.60
N GLU A 240 27.22 -5.85 25.89
CA GLU A 240 28.50 -5.76 26.61
C GLU A 240 29.59 -5.07 25.77
N LEU A 241 29.61 -5.28 24.45
CA LEU A 241 30.52 -4.57 23.54
C LEU A 241 30.26 -3.06 23.56
N LYS A 242 29.00 -2.62 23.43
CA LYS A 242 28.64 -1.19 23.54
C LYS A 242 29.04 -0.62 24.89
N LYS A 243 28.80 -1.36 25.98
CA LYS A 243 29.17 -0.96 27.34
C LYS A 243 30.69 -0.83 27.54
N LYS A 244 31.48 -1.67 26.88
CA LYS A 244 32.95 -1.62 26.86
C LYS A 244 33.51 -0.58 25.86
N GLY A 245 32.64 0.15 25.17
CA GLY A 245 33.01 1.20 24.22
C GLY A 245 33.59 0.67 22.91
N ALA A 246 33.18 -0.52 22.47
CA ALA A 246 33.48 -0.99 21.12
C ALA A 246 32.52 -0.32 20.11
N PRO A 247 33.03 0.25 19.01
CA PRO A 247 32.21 0.85 17.94
C PRO A 247 31.62 -0.25 17.05
N VAL A 248 30.59 -0.95 17.54
CA VAL A 248 29.83 -1.93 16.76
C VAL A 248 28.56 -1.29 16.21
N ASP A 249 28.47 -1.22 14.89
CA ASP A 249 27.36 -0.55 14.19
C ASP A 249 26.28 -1.53 13.77
N ALA A 250 26.69 -2.73 13.37
CA ALA A 250 25.80 -3.73 12.80
C ALA A 250 26.07 -5.16 13.27
N TYR A 251 25.02 -5.97 13.22
CA TYR A 251 25.11 -7.42 13.25
C TYR A 251 25.04 -7.98 11.83
N GLY A 252 26.07 -8.74 11.46
CA GLY A 252 26.18 -9.54 10.25
C GLY A 252 25.51 -10.88 10.48
N MET A 253 24.33 -11.04 9.91
CA MET A 253 23.60 -12.30 9.90
C MET A 253 23.99 -13.07 8.64
N GLN A 254 24.73 -14.16 8.79
CA GLN A 254 25.14 -14.97 7.64
C GLN A 254 23.93 -15.36 6.78
N GLY A 255 22.86 -15.88 7.39
CA GLY A 255 21.62 -16.13 6.65
C GLY A 255 21.64 -17.42 5.83
N HIS A 256 22.45 -18.40 6.25
CA HIS A 256 22.40 -19.77 5.73
C HIS A 256 21.15 -20.50 6.23
N PHE A 257 20.09 -20.51 5.42
CA PHE A 257 18.81 -21.12 5.76
C PHE A 257 18.65 -22.49 5.10
N GLU A 258 17.68 -23.27 5.57
CA GLU A 258 17.25 -24.50 4.92
C GLU A 258 15.81 -24.36 4.39
N LEU A 259 15.51 -25.07 3.32
CA LEU A 259 14.17 -25.05 2.74
C LEU A 259 13.12 -25.51 3.78
N GLY A 260 12.16 -24.66 4.09
CA GLY A 260 11.08 -24.93 5.05
C GLY A 260 11.52 -25.01 6.51
N ASP A 261 12.55 -24.26 6.91
CA ASP A 261 12.86 -24.02 8.32
C ASP A 261 12.05 -22.87 8.92
N ASP A 262 12.10 -22.70 10.25
CA ASP A 262 11.34 -21.69 10.99
C ASP A 262 12.04 -20.31 11.03
N SER A 263 12.86 -19.98 10.04
CA SER A 263 13.69 -18.76 10.09
C SER A 263 12.87 -17.47 10.09
N ILE A 264 11.79 -17.38 9.29
CA ILE A 264 11.01 -16.14 9.13
C ILE A 264 10.49 -15.53 10.44
N PRO A 265 9.76 -16.28 11.30
CA PRO A 265 9.31 -15.72 12.59
C PRO A 265 10.48 -15.34 13.49
N GLN A 266 11.56 -16.13 13.49
CA GLN A 266 12.75 -15.88 14.30
C GLN A 266 13.52 -14.62 13.86
N LEU A 267 13.56 -14.36 12.55
CA LEU A 267 14.13 -13.15 11.97
C LEU A 267 13.36 -11.90 12.40
N ARG A 268 12.02 -11.94 12.41
CA ARG A 268 11.18 -10.82 12.86
C ARG A 268 11.51 -10.41 14.30
N GLU A 269 11.64 -11.39 15.19
CA GLU A 269 12.02 -11.16 16.59
C GLU A 269 13.43 -10.55 16.69
N THR A 270 14.38 -11.12 15.94
CA THR A 270 15.77 -10.64 15.92
C THR A 270 15.88 -9.19 15.46
N PHE A 271 15.17 -8.81 14.38
CA PHE A 271 15.15 -7.43 13.91
C PHE A 271 14.51 -6.47 14.92
N ALA A 272 13.49 -6.92 15.66
CA ALA A 272 12.89 -6.13 16.72
C ALA A 272 13.86 -5.88 17.89
N GLU A 273 14.64 -6.88 18.28
CA GLU A 273 15.64 -6.74 19.36
C GLU A 273 16.81 -5.85 18.95
N LEU A 274 17.34 -6.01 17.74
CA LEU A 274 18.45 -5.19 17.24
C LEU A 274 18.05 -3.73 17.06
N ARG A 275 16.80 -3.47 16.63
CA ARG A 275 16.23 -2.13 16.57
C ARG A 275 16.18 -1.45 17.94
N LYS A 276 15.86 -2.20 19.02
CA LYS A 276 15.89 -1.67 20.40
C LYS A 276 17.31 -1.34 20.86
N LEU A 277 18.30 -2.10 20.42
CA LEU A 277 19.72 -1.83 20.72
C LEU A 277 20.32 -0.71 19.86
N GLY A 278 19.62 -0.25 18.82
CA GLY A 278 20.15 0.69 17.83
C GLY A 278 21.32 0.10 17.05
N ILE A 279 21.29 -1.22 16.80
CA ILE A 279 22.27 -1.95 15.98
C ILE A 279 21.60 -2.24 14.64
N LYS A 280 22.31 -1.93 13.55
CA LYS A 280 21.87 -2.22 12.18
C LYS A 280 22.02 -3.71 11.85
N VAL A 281 21.39 -4.14 10.77
CA VAL A 281 21.47 -5.51 10.28
C VAL A 281 22.11 -5.52 8.90
N VAL A 282 23.01 -6.48 8.70
CA VAL A 282 23.53 -6.85 7.40
C VAL A 282 23.25 -8.34 7.22
N VAL A 283 22.49 -8.72 6.20
CA VAL A 283 22.40 -10.13 5.80
C VAL A 283 23.60 -10.40 4.89
N SER A 284 24.58 -11.12 5.39
CA SER A 284 25.94 -11.14 4.83
C SER A 284 26.18 -12.27 3.83
N GLU A 285 25.53 -13.43 3.98
CA GLU A 285 25.90 -14.70 3.32
C GLU A 285 24.66 -15.54 2.94
N LEU A 286 23.60 -14.89 2.43
CA LEU A 286 22.31 -15.52 2.16
C LEU A 286 22.40 -16.68 1.16
N ASP A 287 21.93 -17.85 1.58
CA ASP A 287 21.63 -19.00 0.74
C ASP A 287 20.51 -19.85 1.37
N ILE A 288 19.81 -20.66 0.57
CA ILE A 288 18.76 -21.57 1.05
C ILE A 288 19.07 -22.98 0.58
N ASP A 289 19.52 -23.83 1.50
CA ASP A 289 19.85 -25.22 1.21
C ASP A 289 18.57 -26.04 0.91
N VAL A 290 18.42 -26.50 -0.34
CA VAL A 290 17.30 -27.36 -0.74
C VAL A 290 17.54 -28.83 -0.38
N VAL A 291 18.79 -29.23 -0.15
CA VAL A 291 19.17 -30.55 0.34
C VAL A 291 19.63 -30.41 1.80
N LYS A 292 18.64 -30.31 2.69
CA LYS A 292 18.80 -29.97 4.11
C LYS A 292 19.96 -30.74 4.77
N ARG A 293 20.88 -29.99 5.38
CA ARG A 293 22.11 -30.47 6.01
C ARG A 293 22.02 -30.58 7.53
N GLY A 294 20.95 -30.08 8.17
CA GLY A 294 20.77 -30.16 9.62
C GLY A 294 20.88 -31.58 10.18
N ARG A 295 20.43 -32.58 9.40
CA ARG A 295 20.50 -34.01 9.76
C ARG A 295 21.95 -34.54 9.81
N TRP A 296 22.92 -33.86 9.20
CA TRP A 296 24.34 -34.24 9.25
C TRP A 296 24.93 -34.22 10.66
N TRP A 297 24.44 -33.31 11.50
CA TRP A 297 24.90 -33.13 12.89
C TRP A 297 23.93 -33.73 13.92
N ALA A 298 22.76 -34.20 13.48
CA ALA A 298 21.79 -34.82 14.35
C ALA A 298 22.30 -36.17 14.89
N GLU A 299 21.91 -36.50 16.12
CA GLU A 299 22.30 -37.74 16.80
C GLU A 299 23.83 -37.98 16.75
N ASP A 300 24.61 -36.96 17.08
CA ASP A 300 26.09 -36.97 17.10
C ASP A 300 26.72 -37.44 15.77
N GLY A 301 26.07 -37.09 14.65
CA GLY A 301 26.56 -37.40 13.30
C GLY A 301 26.25 -38.82 12.83
N LYS A 302 25.28 -39.51 13.46
CA LYS A 302 24.80 -40.84 13.05
C LYS A 302 24.46 -40.95 11.55
N TYR A 303 23.99 -39.87 10.94
CA TYR A 303 23.53 -39.88 9.55
C TYR A 303 24.59 -39.49 8.52
N ARG A 304 25.85 -39.26 8.92
CA ARG A 304 26.90 -38.77 8.02
C ARG A 304 27.19 -39.73 6.87
N GLU A 305 27.31 -41.03 7.13
CA GLU A 305 27.59 -42.02 6.09
C GLU A 305 26.44 -42.12 5.08
N GLU A 306 25.19 -42.10 5.56
CA GLU A 306 23.98 -42.08 4.72
C GLU A 306 23.98 -40.83 3.82
N LEU A 307 24.11 -39.66 4.43
CA LEU A 307 24.03 -38.38 3.75
C LEU A 307 25.20 -38.15 2.79
N ALA A 308 26.39 -38.67 3.07
CA ALA A 308 27.55 -38.52 2.19
C ALA A 308 27.33 -39.09 0.77
N THR A 309 26.32 -39.94 0.60
CA THR A 309 25.91 -40.51 -0.70
C THR A 309 24.57 -39.95 -1.21
N TYR A 310 23.93 -39.07 -0.44
CA TYR A 310 22.61 -38.52 -0.73
C TYR A 310 22.70 -37.30 -1.64
N ASP A 311 22.23 -37.46 -2.88
CA ASP A 311 22.21 -36.43 -3.92
C ASP A 311 20.90 -36.51 -4.73
N PRO A 312 19.76 -36.09 -4.15
CA PRO A 312 18.43 -36.34 -4.72
C PRO A 312 18.14 -35.50 -5.97
N TYR A 313 18.90 -34.42 -6.22
CA TYR A 313 18.64 -33.43 -7.28
C TYR A 313 19.78 -33.35 -8.30
N LYS A 314 20.57 -34.43 -8.39
CA LYS A 314 21.68 -34.57 -9.34
C LYS A 314 21.28 -34.26 -10.78
N ASP A 315 20.10 -34.72 -11.19
CA ASP A 315 19.61 -34.61 -12.57
C ASP A 315 18.68 -33.39 -12.78
N GLY A 316 18.54 -32.51 -11.78
CA GLY A 316 17.69 -31.33 -11.83
C GLY A 316 16.88 -31.13 -10.55
N LEU A 317 16.46 -29.89 -10.29
CA LEU A 317 15.60 -29.57 -9.18
C LEU A 317 14.13 -29.87 -9.54
N PRO A 318 13.42 -30.74 -8.79
CA PRO A 318 12.00 -30.99 -9.04
C PRO A 318 11.17 -29.73 -8.91
N GLU A 319 10.13 -29.60 -9.74
CA GLU A 319 9.31 -28.40 -9.84
C GLU A 319 8.64 -28.01 -8.50
N ASP A 320 8.22 -28.99 -7.69
CA ASP A 320 7.61 -28.72 -6.40
C ASP A 320 8.61 -28.16 -5.38
N ILE A 321 9.88 -28.57 -5.47
CA ILE A 321 10.98 -28.05 -4.65
C ILE A 321 11.39 -26.66 -5.15
N GLN A 322 11.47 -26.46 -6.47
CA GLN A 322 11.70 -25.13 -7.07
C GLN A 322 10.62 -24.14 -6.63
N ARG A 323 9.35 -24.54 -6.61
CA ARG A 323 8.24 -23.69 -6.16
C ARG A 323 8.35 -23.33 -4.67
N LYS A 324 8.72 -24.29 -3.81
CA LYS A 324 8.95 -24.04 -2.38
C LYS A 324 10.13 -23.09 -2.15
N LEU A 325 11.22 -23.28 -2.89
CA LEU A 325 12.41 -22.42 -2.83
C LEU A 325 12.06 -20.99 -3.27
N THR A 326 11.36 -20.85 -4.40
CA THR A 326 10.87 -19.57 -4.90
C THR A 326 10.01 -18.86 -3.85
N GLN A 327 9.06 -19.57 -3.24
CA GLN A 327 8.17 -19.02 -2.21
C GLN A 327 8.96 -18.52 -1.00
N GLN A 328 9.90 -19.31 -0.48
CA GLN A 328 10.69 -18.91 0.69
C GLN A 328 11.59 -17.70 0.39
N TYR A 329 12.19 -17.63 -0.81
CA TYR A 329 12.93 -16.44 -1.24
C TYR A 329 12.05 -15.18 -1.31
N VAL A 330 10.85 -15.30 -1.85
CA VAL A 330 9.87 -14.20 -1.90
C VAL A 330 9.53 -13.72 -0.49
N GLU A 331 9.20 -14.64 0.42
CA GLU A 331 8.84 -14.30 1.81
C GLU A 331 10.00 -13.63 2.56
N ILE A 332 11.23 -14.14 2.38
CA ILE A 332 12.44 -13.58 2.99
C ILE A 332 12.72 -12.16 2.44
N PHE A 333 12.68 -11.96 1.13
CA PHE A 333 12.94 -10.63 0.56
C PHE A 333 11.83 -9.62 0.87
N GLN A 334 10.59 -10.07 1.02
CA GLN A 334 9.50 -9.21 1.51
C GLN A 334 9.71 -8.82 2.98
N LEU A 335 10.13 -9.76 3.82
CA LEU A 335 10.50 -9.49 5.21
C LEU A 335 11.67 -8.48 5.30
N PHE A 336 12.70 -8.65 4.47
CA PHE A 336 13.82 -7.71 4.43
C PHE A 336 13.37 -6.32 3.98
N SER A 337 12.54 -6.26 2.95
CA SER A 337 11.97 -5.00 2.45
C SER A 337 11.06 -4.32 3.48
N GLU A 338 10.31 -5.07 4.30
CA GLU A 338 9.55 -4.57 5.46
C GLU A 338 10.43 -3.99 6.57
N ASN A 339 11.68 -4.44 6.69
CA ASN A 339 12.62 -4.05 7.74
C ASN A 339 13.79 -3.24 7.17
N SER A 340 13.56 -2.51 6.06
CA SER A 340 14.55 -1.65 5.40
C SER A 340 15.00 -0.46 6.26
N ASP A 341 14.31 -0.18 7.37
CA ASP A 341 14.75 0.82 8.36
C ASP A 341 15.97 0.35 9.18
N VAL A 342 16.12 -0.97 9.37
CA VAL A 342 17.20 -1.57 10.17
C VAL A 342 18.22 -2.33 9.31
N ILE A 343 17.84 -2.82 8.12
CA ILE A 343 18.72 -3.56 7.22
C ILE A 343 19.48 -2.60 6.29
N GLU A 344 20.81 -2.67 6.30
CA GLU A 344 21.69 -1.85 5.44
C GLU A 344 22.10 -2.59 4.15
N ARG A 345 22.27 -3.91 4.23
CA ARG A 345 22.75 -4.75 3.13
C ARG A 345 22.15 -6.15 3.18
N VAL A 346 21.86 -6.71 2.00
CA VAL A 346 21.58 -8.14 1.79
C VAL A 346 22.55 -8.67 0.74
N SER A 347 23.27 -9.74 1.06
CA SER A 347 24.26 -10.34 0.18
C SER A 347 24.12 -11.84 0.11
N PHE A 348 24.24 -12.38 -1.11
CA PHE A 348 24.23 -13.82 -1.35
C PHE A 348 25.61 -14.43 -1.12
N TRP A 349 25.66 -15.68 -0.66
CA TRP A 349 26.93 -16.42 -0.60
C TRP A 349 27.10 -17.28 -1.85
N ASN A 350 27.99 -16.81 -2.74
CA ASN A 350 28.23 -17.26 -4.10
C ASN A 350 27.25 -16.71 -5.16
N LEU A 351 27.73 -16.62 -6.41
CA LEU A 351 27.08 -15.87 -7.49
C LEU A 351 25.92 -16.63 -8.14
N HIS A 352 26.10 -17.92 -8.37
CA HIS A 352 25.14 -18.79 -9.03
C HIS A 352 25.31 -20.25 -8.56
N ASP A 353 24.32 -21.11 -8.80
CA ASP A 353 24.25 -22.46 -8.21
C ASP A 353 25.50 -23.34 -8.47
N GLY A 354 26.28 -23.05 -9.52
CA GLY A 354 27.51 -23.77 -9.86
C GLY A 354 28.69 -23.45 -8.94
N GLU A 355 28.70 -22.25 -8.37
CA GLU A 355 29.78 -21.75 -7.49
C GLU A 355 29.43 -21.90 -6.01
N SER A 356 28.26 -22.45 -5.67
CA SER A 356 27.84 -22.55 -4.27
C SER A 356 28.71 -23.53 -3.49
N TRP A 357 29.21 -23.09 -2.33
CA TRP A 357 29.92 -23.93 -1.36
C TRP A 357 29.09 -25.14 -0.88
N LEU A 358 27.75 -25.05 -0.95
CA LEU A 358 26.84 -26.13 -0.58
C LEU A 358 26.86 -27.31 -1.57
N ASN A 359 27.58 -27.20 -2.69
CA ASN A 359 27.84 -28.35 -3.55
C ASN A 359 28.88 -29.31 -2.94
N ASP A 360 29.74 -28.85 -2.04
CA ASP A 360 30.80 -29.67 -1.45
C ASP A 360 30.71 -29.79 0.08
N PHE A 361 29.98 -28.86 0.75
CA PHE A 361 29.83 -28.86 2.20
C PHE A 361 28.40 -29.22 2.66
N PRO A 362 28.22 -30.06 3.70
CA PRO A 362 29.26 -30.83 4.40
C PRO A 362 29.66 -32.12 3.68
N TRP A 363 29.00 -32.44 2.57
CA TRP A 363 29.36 -33.50 1.64
C TRP A 363 29.05 -33.06 0.20
N LYS A 364 29.58 -33.81 -0.77
CA LYS A 364 29.44 -33.52 -2.19
C LYS A 364 28.05 -33.89 -2.72
N ARG A 365 27.34 -32.93 -3.31
CA ARG A 365 26.01 -33.06 -3.91
C ARG A 365 25.73 -31.95 -4.93
N VAL A 366 24.70 -32.12 -5.76
CA VAL A 366 24.20 -31.04 -6.63
C VAL A 366 23.15 -30.24 -5.87
N ASN A 367 23.42 -28.96 -5.63
CA ASN A 367 22.52 -28.08 -4.88
C ASN A 367 21.99 -26.92 -5.74
N TYR A 368 20.91 -26.26 -5.32
CA TYR A 368 20.28 -25.16 -6.06
C TYR A 368 19.91 -23.96 -5.18
N PRO A 369 20.85 -23.43 -4.36
CA PRO A 369 20.48 -22.56 -3.27
C PRO A 369 20.31 -21.08 -3.66
N LEU A 370 20.66 -20.65 -4.87
CA LEU A 370 20.77 -19.23 -5.26
C LEU A 370 19.70 -18.78 -6.26
N LEU A 371 19.78 -17.52 -6.70
CA LEU A 371 18.85 -16.92 -7.67
C LEU A 371 19.24 -17.15 -9.14
N PHE A 372 20.48 -17.54 -9.41
CA PHE A 372 20.99 -17.80 -10.76
C PHE A 372 21.43 -19.26 -10.86
N ASP A 373 21.16 -19.90 -11.99
CA ASP A 373 21.52 -21.28 -12.24
C ASP A 373 22.99 -21.44 -12.67
N ARG A 374 23.41 -22.68 -12.94
CA ARG A 374 24.79 -23.01 -13.35
C ARG A 374 25.22 -22.33 -14.65
N ASP A 375 24.27 -21.93 -15.50
CA ASP A 375 24.49 -21.27 -16.78
C ASP A 375 24.31 -19.75 -16.69
N ARG A 376 24.32 -19.19 -15.46
CA ARG A 376 24.16 -17.77 -15.14
C ARG A 376 22.79 -17.21 -15.53
N GLN A 377 21.82 -18.07 -15.84
CA GLN A 377 20.48 -17.63 -16.16
C GLN A 377 19.69 -17.39 -14.87
N PRO A 378 18.81 -16.37 -14.84
CA PRO A 378 17.96 -16.16 -13.68
C PRO A 378 16.97 -17.32 -13.50
N LYS A 379 16.87 -17.84 -12.28
CA LYS A 379 15.90 -18.89 -11.89
C LYS A 379 14.51 -18.30 -11.68
N PRO A 380 13.44 -19.11 -11.61
CA PRO A 380 12.10 -18.63 -11.23
C PRO A 380 12.07 -17.80 -9.94
N ALA A 381 12.94 -18.13 -8.97
CA ALA A 381 13.10 -17.36 -7.74
C ALA A 381 13.57 -15.92 -7.98
N PHE A 382 14.46 -15.67 -8.96
CA PHE A 382 14.91 -14.31 -9.30
C PHE A 382 13.74 -13.46 -9.78
N PHE A 383 12.98 -13.97 -10.75
CA PHE A 383 11.85 -13.25 -11.33
C PHE A 383 10.78 -12.99 -10.29
N ALA A 384 10.45 -13.99 -9.46
CA ALA A 384 9.47 -13.84 -8.39
C ALA A 384 9.89 -12.84 -7.31
N VAL A 385 11.18 -12.80 -6.93
CA VAL A 385 11.70 -11.77 -6.01
C VAL A 385 11.63 -10.39 -6.66
N CYS A 386 12.06 -10.26 -7.91
CA CYS A 386 11.99 -9.00 -8.64
C CYS A 386 10.54 -8.52 -8.79
N GLU A 387 9.63 -9.42 -9.10
CA GLU A 387 8.20 -9.16 -9.20
C GLU A 387 7.64 -8.74 -7.84
N ALA A 388 7.91 -9.48 -6.77
CA ALA A 388 7.42 -9.18 -5.42
C ALA A 388 7.90 -7.82 -4.91
N LEU A 389 9.09 -7.38 -5.31
CA LEU A 389 9.67 -6.09 -4.92
C LEU A 389 9.26 -4.94 -5.85
N SER A 390 9.14 -5.18 -7.16
CA SER A 390 8.70 -4.19 -8.16
C SER A 390 7.20 -3.92 -8.07
N ASN A 391 6.43 -4.97 -7.84
CA ASN A 391 5.00 -4.88 -7.62
C ASN A 391 4.65 -4.32 -6.23
N ARG A 392 5.58 -3.81 -5.42
CA ARG A 392 5.19 -3.04 -4.24
C ARG A 392 4.44 -1.73 -4.58
N ASN A 393 4.43 -1.29 -5.84
CA ASN A 393 3.53 -0.24 -6.33
C ASN A 393 2.31 -0.76 -7.14
N ALA A 394 2.24 -2.05 -7.50
CA ALA A 394 1.19 -2.61 -8.38
C ALA A 394 0.47 -3.89 -7.86
N THR A 395 1.08 -4.69 -7.01
CA THR A 395 0.43 -5.76 -6.24
C THR A 395 0.98 -5.83 -4.80
N ARG A 396 0.21 -5.22 -3.90
CA ARG A 396 0.09 -5.69 -2.52
C ARG A 396 -0.55 -7.09 -2.56
N LYS A 397 0.19 -8.14 -2.96
CA LYS A 397 -0.12 -9.51 -2.55
C LYS A 397 0.75 -9.84 -1.34
N LYS A 398 0.16 -9.54 -0.18
CA LYS A 398 0.65 -9.79 1.18
C LYS A 398 1.02 -11.27 1.38
N PRO A 399 2.21 -11.60 1.90
CA PRO A 399 2.39 -12.72 2.82
C PRO A 399 1.50 -12.47 4.03
N SER A 400 0.83 -13.52 4.52
CA SER A 400 -0.31 -13.53 5.44
C SER A 400 -0.61 -12.16 6.07
N LYS A 401 -1.74 -11.59 5.64
CA LYS A 401 -2.35 -10.41 6.24
C LYS A 401 -2.10 -10.49 7.75
N THR A 402 -1.44 -9.48 8.34
CA THR A 402 -1.97 -8.98 9.61
C THR A 402 -3.46 -8.92 9.39
N HIS A 403 -4.19 -9.82 10.03
CA HIS A 403 -5.63 -9.96 9.87
C HIS A 403 -6.23 -8.56 9.96
N ALA A 404 -6.59 -7.97 8.81
CA ALA A 404 -6.53 -6.52 8.74
C ALA A 404 -7.75 -5.94 9.44
N ALA A 405 -7.54 -5.11 10.45
CA ALA A 405 -8.61 -4.33 11.06
C ALA A 405 -9.25 -3.43 10.01
N TRP A 406 -10.57 -3.48 9.88
CA TRP A 406 -11.35 -2.52 9.09
C TRP A 406 -12.65 -2.15 9.81
N GLU A 407 -13.08 -0.92 9.60
CA GLU A 407 -14.28 -0.37 10.23
C GLU A 407 -15.55 -0.92 9.58
N ARG A 408 -16.60 -1.14 10.39
CA ARG A 408 -17.95 -1.28 9.84
C ARG A 408 -18.54 0.08 9.53
N THR A 409 -18.93 0.30 8.28
CA THR A 409 -19.45 1.59 7.82
C THR A 409 -20.94 1.78 8.06
N ASP A 410 -21.65 0.78 8.61
CA ASP A 410 -23.06 0.97 8.96
C ASP A 410 -23.20 1.83 10.22
N GLU A 411 -24.14 2.78 10.14
CA GLU A 411 -24.41 3.78 11.17
C GLU A 411 -24.59 3.16 12.57
N MET A 412 -25.29 2.02 12.64
CA MET A 412 -25.57 1.33 13.89
C MET A 412 -24.30 0.80 14.56
N SER A 413 -23.33 0.31 13.78
CA SER A 413 -22.05 -0.18 14.31
C SER A 413 -21.14 0.97 14.74
N GLN A 414 -21.16 2.10 14.03
CA GLN A 414 -20.42 3.30 14.43
C GLN A 414 -20.97 3.90 15.74
N LEU A 415 -22.29 4.01 15.86
CA LEU A 415 -22.95 4.45 17.08
C LEU A 415 -22.69 3.48 18.25
N ALA A 416 -22.72 2.17 17.98
CA ALA A 416 -22.41 1.16 18.99
C ALA A 416 -20.97 1.26 19.48
N HIS A 417 -20.01 1.46 18.57
CA HIS A 417 -18.61 1.67 18.96
C HIS A 417 -18.47 2.92 19.83
N ALA A 418 -19.12 4.04 19.49
CA ALA A 418 -19.13 5.23 20.33
C ALA A 418 -19.75 5.00 21.73
N GLU A 419 -20.81 4.19 21.84
CA GLU A 419 -21.37 3.79 23.14
C GLU A 419 -20.40 2.89 23.93
N LEU A 420 -19.71 1.96 23.28
CA LEU A 420 -18.70 1.11 23.89
C LEU A 420 -17.48 1.92 24.39
N LEU A 421 -17.03 2.94 23.65
CA LEU A 421 -15.99 3.87 24.10
C LEU A 421 -16.42 4.71 25.30
N LYS A 422 -17.72 5.04 25.42
CA LYS A 422 -18.24 5.69 26.63
C LYS A 422 -18.27 4.70 27.79
N LYS A 423 -18.63 3.44 27.52
CA LYS A 423 -18.68 2.35 28.50
C LYS A 423 -17.32 2.07 29.14
N THR A 424 -16.20 2.19 28.41
CA THR A 424 -14.85 1.98 28.97
C THR A 424 -14.53 2.91 30.14
N LYS A 425 -15.23 4.04 30.24
CA LYS A 425 -15.02 5.07 31.27
C LYS A 425 -16.01 4.99 32.44
N GLN A 426 -16.85 3.94 32.48
CA GLN A 426 -17.95 3.84 33.44
C GLN A 426 -17.78 2.59 34.31
N GLY A 427 -17.48 2.75 35.59
CA GLY A 427 -17.36 1.62 36.51
C GLY A 427 -16.08 0.79 36.34
N THR A 428 -16.06 -0.39 36.94
CA THR A 428 -14.90 -1.31 36.95
C THR A 428 -15.12 -2.46 35.98
N VAL A 429 -14.09 -2.87 35.24
CA VAL A 429 -14.15 -4.04 34.36
C VAL A 429 -13.10 -5.05 34.81
N ASP A 430 -13.51 -6.04 35.61
CA ASP A 430 -12.61 -7.15 35.99
C ASP A 430 -12.69 -8.30 34.98
N ILE A 431 -13.88 -8.57 34.42
CA ILE A 431 -14.06 -9.54 33.33
C ILE A 431 -14.50 -8.82 32.05
N TYR A 432 -13.67 -8.87 31.01
CA TYR A 432 -13.95 -8.25 29.71
C TYR A 432 -14.40 -9.31 28.70
N PHE A 433 -15.65 -9.25 28.23
CA PHE A 433 -16.15 -10.14 27.19
C PHE A 433 -16.06 -9.51 25.80
N GLN A 434 -15.42 -10.21 24.86
CA GLN A 434 -15.30 -9.85 23.46
C GLN A 434 -15.90 -10.93 22.56
N GLY A 435 -16.64 -10.51 21.55
CA GLY A 435 -17.22 -11.45 20.59
C GLY A 435 -18.16 -10.81 19.59
N ASP A 436 -18.96 -11.66 18.95
CA ASP A 436 -19.94 -11.29 17.93
C ASP A 436 -21.40 -11.24 18.48
N SER A 437 -22.40 -11.47 17.63
CA SER A 437 -23.81 -11.41 18.02
C SER A 437 -24.20 -12.42 19.09
N ILE A 438 -23.52 -13.57 19.17
CA ILE A 438 -23.75 -14.58 20.19
C ILE A 438 -23.37 -14.01 21.54
N THR A 439 -22.16 -13.50 21.68
CA THR A 439 -21.71 -12.91 22.95
C THR A 439 -22.52 -11.65 23.30
N ARG A 440 -22.83 -10.78 22.32
CA ARG A 440 -23.59 -9.53 22.55
C ARG A 440 -24.95 -9.78 23.20
N ARG A 441 -25.73 -10.71 22.65
CA ARG A 441 -27.13 -10.94 23.07
C ARG A 441 -27.26 -11.24 24.57
N TRP A 442 -26.24 -11.85 25.17
CA TRP A 442 -26.29 -12.24 26.57
C TRP A 442 -26.38 -11.06 27.54
N GLY A 443 -25.60 -9.99 27.28
CA GLY A 443 -25.46 -8.84 28.18
C GLY A 443 -26.15 -7.56 27.73
N ALA A 444 -26.97 -7.61 26.66
CA ALA A 444 -27.54 -6.43 26.03
C ALA A 444 -28.94 -6.04 26.55
N THR A 445 -29.25 -4.75 26.61
CA THR A 445 -30.52 -4.23 27.14
C THR A 445 -31.75 -4.60 26.31
N ASP A 446 -31.58 -4.87 25.02
CA ASP A 446 -32.69 -5.24 24.13
C ASP A 446 -33.11 -6.72 24.30
N TYR A 447 -32.37 -7.49 25.11
CA TYR A 447 -32.66 -8.88 25.45
C TYR A 447 -32.87 -9.05 26.96
N PRO A 448 -33.96 -8.51 27.54
CA PRO A 448 -34.12 -8.38 28.99
C PRO A 448 -34.06 -9.70 29.76
N LYS A 449 -34.54 -10.81 29.17
CA LYS A 449 -34.45 -12.15 29.78
C LYS A 449 -32.99 -12.63 29.86
N LEU A 450 -32.24 -12.50 28.77
CA LEU A 450 -30.83 -12.87 28.73
C LEU A 450 -29.98 -11.97 29.63
N LEU A 451 -30.28 -10.67 29.67
CA LEU A 451 -29.62 -9.73 30.58
C LEU A 451 -29.89 -10.07 32.06
N ALA A 452 -31.10 -10.51 32.41
CA ALA A 452 -31.39 -11.00 33.76
C ALA A 452 -30.56 -12.24 34.10
N HIS A 453 -30.41 -13.16 33.14
CA HIS A 453 -29.53 -14.31 33.28
C HIS A 453 -28.05 -13.93 33.40
N TRP A 454 -27.55 -12.99 32.60
CA TRP A 454 -26.19 -12.44 32.68
C TRP A 454 -25.91 -11.91 34.09
N LYS A 455 -26.81 -11.06 34.61
CA LYS A 455 -26.70 -10.51 35.97
C LYS A 455 -26.69 -11.62 37.01
N LYS A 456 -27.59 -12.60 36.92
CA LYS A 456 -27.61 -13.76 37.82
C LYS A 456 -26.30 -14.56 37.77
N SER A 457 -25.67 -14.64 36.60
CA SER A 457 -24.49 -15.49 36.36
C SER A 457 -23.17 -14.86 36.77
N PHE A 458 -23.03 -13.54 36.63
CA PHE A 458 -21.74 -12.84 36.74
C PHE A 458 -21.71 -11.66 37.71
N HIS A 459 -22.83 -11.34 38.36
CA HIS A 459 -22.86 -10.30 39.39
C HIS A 459 -21.85 -10.59 40.50
N GLY A 460 -21.07 -9.58 40.87
CA GLY A 460 -20.02 -9.66 41.88
C GLY A 460 -18.62 -9.85 41.30
N TRP A 461 -18.49 -10.01 39.99
CA TRP A 461 -17.19 -10.05 39.29
C TRP A 461 -16.97 -8.88 38.33
N ASN A 462 -17.80 -7.82 38.38
CA ASN A 462 -17.64 -6.63 37.54
C ASN A 462 -17.50 -6.97 36.04
N ALA A 463 -18.35 -7.89 35.54
CA ALA A 463 -18.27 -8.39 34.18
C ALA A 463 -18.92 -7.43 33.17
N ALA A 464 -18.18 -7.03 32.13
CA ALA A 464 -18.64 -6.12 31.10
C ALA A 464 -18.51 -6.73 29.69
N ASN A 465 -19.59 -6.59 28.91
CA ASN A 465 -19.71 -7.12 27.56
C ASN A 465 -19.45 -6.04 26.49
N PHE A 466 -18.44 -6.26 25.65
CA PHE A 466 -18.02 -5.38 24.56
C PHE A 466 -18.23 -6.02 23.16
N ALA A 467 -18.99 -7.11 23.09
CA ALA A 467 -19.33 -7.77 21.84
C ALA A 467 -20.35 -6.97 21.01
N TRP A 468 -20.25 -7.07 19.68
CA TRP A 468 -21.18 -6.42 18.76
C TRP A 468 -21.68 -7.36 17.66
N GLY A 469 -22.94 -7.21 17.27
CA GLY A 469 -23.60 -8.15 16.36
C GLY A 469 -23.24 -7.91 14.89
N GLY A 470 -22.91 -8.99 14.17
CA GLY A 470 -22.46 -8.94 12.76
C GLY A 470 -20.97 -8.66 12.61
N ASP A 471 -20.23 -8.50 13.70
CA ASP A 471 -18.78 -8.38 13.64
C ASP A 471 -18.14 -9.71 13.24
N ASN A 472 -17.23 -9.63 12.28
CA ASN A 472 -16.24 -10.67 12.03
C ASN A 472 -14.95 -10.31 12.81
N THR A 473 -13.96 -11.19 12.78
CA THR A 473 -12.69 -10.98 13.49
C THR A 473 -11.95 -9.69 13.08
N HIS A 474 -12.14 -9.19 11.85
CA HIS A 474 -11.54 -7.93 11.40
C HIS A 474 -12.20 -6.69 12.05
N HIS A 475 -13.53 -6.71 12.18
CA HIS A 475 -14.28 -5.61 12.81
C HIS A 475 -13.97 -5.50 14.31
N ILE A 476 -13.87 -6.65 14.99
CA ILE A 476 -13.46 -6.70 16.40
C ILE A 476 -12.07 -6.09 16.58
N LEU A 477 -11.11 -6.48 15.74
CA LEU A 477 -9.74 -5.98 15.83
C LEU A 477 -9.69 -4.46 15.59
N TRP A 478 -10.47 -3.95 14.64
CA TRP A 478 -10.58 -2.50 14.41
C TRP A 478 -11.10 -1.77 15.65
N ARG A 479 -12.19 -2.25 16.26
CA ARG A 479 -12.76 -1.60 17.45
C ARG A 479 -11.78 -1.59 18.62
N MET A 480 -11.04 -2.68 18.84
CA MET A 480 -9.98 -2.77 19.86
C MET A 480 -8.86 -1.75 19.61
N GLN A 481 -8.41 -1.63 18.36
CA GLN A 481 -7.36 -0.68 17.95
C GLN A 481 -7.81 0.79 17.94
N ASN A 482 -9.12 1.03 18.01
CA ASN A 482 -9.73 2.35 18.03
C ASN A 482 -10.35 2.69 19.40
N GLY A 483 -9.75 2.17 20.47
CA GLY A 483 -9.92 2.70 21.83
C GLY A 483 -10.84 1.91 22.75
N GLU A 484 -11.40 0.77 22.33
CA GLU A 484 -12.21 -0.08 23.24
C GLU A 484 -11.39 -0.71 24.38
N LEU A 485 -10.08 -0.81 24.21
CA LEU A 485 -9.18 -1.26 25.27
C LEU A 485 -8.65 -0.10 26.13
N ASP A 486 -8.92 1.15 25.74
CA ASP A 486 -8.44 2.32 26.46
C ASP A 486 -9.34 2.61 27.67
N GLY A 487 -8.73 2.64 28.86
CA GLY A 487 -9.43 2.95 30.11
C GLY A 487 -10.02 1.76 30.87
N VAL A 488 -9.86 0.54 30.34
CA VAL A 488 -10.18 -0.70 31.07
C VAL A 488 -8.89 -1.39 31.56
N ALA A 489 -9.01 -2.18 32.62
CA ALA A 489 -7.91 -2.96 33.19
C ALA A 489 -8.40 -4.35 33.61
N PRO A 490 -8.78 -5.22 32.63
CA PRO A 490 -9.38 -6.50 32.93
C PRO A 490 -8.40 -7.45 33.63
N LYS A 491 -8.94 -8.18 34.61
CA LYS A 491 -8.25 -9.29 35.27
C LYS A 491 -8.49 -10.61 34.56
N VAL A 492 -9.56 -10.74 33.78
CA VAL A 492 -9.83 -11.87 32.89
C VAL A 492 -10.48 -11.36 31.59
N ILE A 493 -10.08 -11.93 30.47
CA ILE A 493 -10.70 -11.68 29.15
C ILE A 493 -11.46 -12.94 28.73
N VAL A 494 -12.65 -12.80 28.16
CA VAL A 494 -13.42 -13.91 27.57
C VAL A 494 -13.58 -13.64 26.08
N LEU A 495 -13.12 -14.57 25.24
CA LEU A 495 -13.13 -14.41 23.79
C LEU A 495 -13.93 -15.54 23.13
N GLN A 496 -14.98 -15.16 22.39
CA GLN A 496 -15.77 -16.05 21.53
C GLN A 496 -16.13 -15.29 20.25
N ALA A 497 -15.53 -15.65 19.11
CA ALA A 497 -15.69 -14.95 17.84
C ALA A 497 -15.53 -15.90 16.64
N GLY A 498 -15.77 -15.38 15.43
CA GLY A 498 -15.52 -16.08 14.17
C GLY A 498 -16.78 -16.52 13.41
N ALA A 499 -17.97 -16.45 14.02
CA ALA A 499 -19.19 -16.96 13.40
C ALA A 499 -19.56 -16.21 12.10
N ASN A 500 -19.30 -14.90 12.05
CA ASN A 500 -19.61 -14.04 10.89
C ASN A 500 -18.52 -14.03 9.80
N ASN A 501 -17.42 -14.75 9.99
CA ASN A 501 -16.42 -14.97 8.94
C ASN A 501 -16.82 -16.10 7.99
N LEU A 502 -17.80 -16.93 8.38
CA LEU A 502 -18.23 -18.09 7.60
C LEU A 502 -19.41 -17.77 6.67
N PRO A 503 -19.47 -18.42 5.49
CA PRO A 503 -20.54 -18.19 4.52
C PRO A 503 -21.89 -18.65 5.04
N TRP A 504 -22.95 -17.93 4.67
CA TRP A 504 -24.31 -18.20 5.15
C TRP A 504 -24.93 -19.48 4.57
N THR A 505 -24.63 -19.84 3.33
CA THR A 505 -25.28 -20.94 2.60
C THR A 505 -24.33 -21.99 2.02
N ASP A 506 -23.05 -21.63 1.87
CA ASP A 506 -22.04 -22.45 1.18
C ASP A 506 -21.19 -23.26 2.16
N ALA A 507 -20.51 -24.29 1.67
CA ALA A 507 -19.52 -24.99 2.49
C ALA A 507 -18.35 -24.04 2.82
N GLY A 508 -17.75 -24.23 3.98
CA GLY A 508 -16.51 -23.53 4.31
C GLY A 508 -15.36 -24.02 3.44
N THR A 509 -14.34 -23.19 3.32
CA THR A 509 -13.10 -23.53 2.59
C THR A 509 -11.93 -23.51 3.57
N PRO A 510 -10.79 -24.13 3.23
CA PRO A 510 -9.56 -23.98 4.03
C PRO A 510 -9.21 -22.50 4.30
N GLY A 511 -9.43 -21.61 3.33
CA GLY A 511 -9.24 -20.17 3.51
C GLY A 511 -10.14 -19.53 4.57
N HIS A 512 -11.35 -20.04 4.79
CA HIS A 512 -12.21 -19.58 5.90
C HIS A 512 -11.69 -20.09 7.25
N VAL A 513 -11.13 -21.30 7.29
CA VAL A 513 -10.46 -21.83 8.49
C VAL A 513 -9.25 -20.95 8.84
N ASP A 514 -8.44 -20.61 7.84
CA ASP A 514 -7.30 -19.72 7.98
C ASP A 514 -7.75 -18.33 8.46
N ASP A 515 -8.73 -17.69 7.80
CA ASP A 515 -9.24 -16.35 8.13
C ASP A 515 -9.77 -16.22 9.57
N VAL A 516 -10.51 -17.22 10.06
CA VAL A 516 -10.98 -17.22 11.45
C VAL A 516 -9.83 -17.41 12.43
N THR A 517 -8.92 -18.35 12.16
CA THR A 517 -7.85 -18.70 13.09
C THR A 517 -6.79 -17.60 13.17
N GLU A 518 -6.38 -17.05 12.02
CA GLU A 518 -5.49 -15.88 11.96
C GLU A 518 -6.14 -14.65 12.62
N GLY A 519 -7.43 -14.44 12.40
CA GLY A 519 -8.14 -13.31 13.02
C GLY A 519 -8.26 -13.40 14.53
N ILE A 520 -8.51 -14.59 15.08
CA ILE A 520 -8.50 -14.79 16.53
C ILE A 520 -7.08 -14.63 17.09
N GLN A 521 -6.05 -15.12 16.40
CA GLN A 521 -4.66 -14.89 16.80
C GLN A 521 -4.31 -13.40 16.84
N ALA A 522 -4.77 -12.61 15.87
CA ALA A 522 -4.56 -11.16 15.86
C ALA A 522 -5.28 -10.45 17.02
N ILE A 523 -6.50 -10.87 17.35
CA ILE A 523 -7.24 -10.36 18.53
C ILE A 523 -6.49 -10.69 19.82
N ILE A 524 -5.98 -11.93 19.96
CA ILE A 524 -5.15 -12.33 21.10
C ILE A 524 -3.88 -11.47 21.18
N ALA A 525 -3.22 -11.22 20.05
CA ALA A 525 -2.02 -10.38 20.00
C ALA A 525 -2.30 -8.94 20.44
N GLU A 526 -3.43 -8.35 20.04
CA GLU A 526 -3.84 -7.01 20.51
C GLU A 526 -4.11 -7.01 22.02
N PHE A 527 -4.81 -8.03 22.54
CA PHE A 527 -5.00 -8.17 24.00
C PHE A 527 -3.67 -8.33 24.73
N ARG A 528 -2.73 -9.15 24.23
CA ARG A 528 -1.42 -9.35 24.84
C ARG A 528 -0.54 -8.10 24.79
N SER A 529 -0.68 -7.28 23.74
CA SER A 529 -0.01 -5.98 23.62
C SER A 529 -0.43 -5.01 24.74
N ARG A 530 -1.71 -5.03 25.12
CA ARG A 530 -2.26 -4.15 26.18
C ARG A 530 -2.20 -4.75 27.57
N PHE A 531 -2.44 -6.05 27.68
CA PHE A 531 -2.63 -6.82 28.90
C PHE A 531 -1.83 -8.14 28.82
N PRO A 532 -0.49 -8.08 28.88
CA PRO A 532 0.38 -9.22 28.58
C PRO A 532 0.13 -10.43 29.49
N GLU A 533 -0.17 -10.19 30.76
CA GLU A 533 -0.33 -11.23 31.78
C GLU A 533 -1.80 -11.61 32.07
N THR A 534 -2.78 -10.91 31.49
CA THR A 534 -4.19 -11.14 31.80
C THR A 534 -4.65 -12.48 31.20
N PRO A 535 -5.17 -13.43 32.02
CA PRO A 535 -5.68 -14.70 31.51
C PRO A 535 -6.80 -14.50 30.49
N ILE A 536 -6.76 -15.29 29.40
CA ILE A 536 -7.81 -15.29 28.37
C ILE A 536 -8.58 -16.61 28.46
N VAL A 537 -9.88 -16.55 28.65
CA VAL A 537 -10.79 -17.69 28.51
C VAL A 537 -11.28 -17.74 27.07
N MET A 538 -10.64 -18.57 26.25
CA MET A 538 -10.99 -18.71 24.84
C MET A 538 -12.04 -19.81 24.67
N THR A 539 -13.21 -19.43 24.15
CA THR A 539 -14.32 -20.37 23.94
C THR A 539 -14.34 -20.84 22.48
N ALA A 540 -14.55 -22.14 22.28
CA ALA A 540 -14.77 -22.73 20.97
C ALA A 540 -15.89 -22.01 20.21
N MET A 541 -15.75 -21.93 18.89
CA MET A 541 -16.82 -21.48 18.02
C MET A 541 -17.98 -22.48 18.09
N PHE A 542 -19.18 -21.98 18.36
CA PHE A 542 -20.37 -22.82 18.51
C PHE A 542 -20.85 -23.37 17.16
N PRO A 543 -21.53 -24.53 17.15
CA PRO A 543 -22.14 -25.09 15.94
C PRO A 543 -23.19 -24.15 15.32
N ARG A 544 -23.44 -24.30 14.01
CA ARG A 544 -24.47 -23.54 13.28
C ARG A 544 -25.35 -24.47 12.45
N ASP A 545 -26.62 -24.59 12.84
CA ASP A 545 -27.58 -25.47 12.14
C ASP A 545 -28.14 -24.86 10.86
N GLN A 546 -28.07 -23.53 10.72
CA GLN A 546 -28.53 -22.85 9.51
C GLN A 546 -27.76 -23.27 8.25
N ASN A 547 -26.53 -23.77 8.43
CA ASN A 547 -25.70 -24.27 7.34
C ASN A 547 -24.92 -25.51 7.78
N ILE A 548 -25.55 -26.67 7.62
CA ILE A 548 -24.98 -27.97 8.02
C ILE A 548 -23.66 -28.30 7.30
N LYS A 549 -23.36 -27.63 6.17
CA LYS A 549 -22.10 -27.82 5.42
C LYS A 549 -20.88 -27.22 6.13
N LEU A 550 -21.09 -26.46 7.21
CA LEU A 550 -20.01 -25.86 7.99
C LEU A 550 -19.47 -26.76 9.09
N ILE A 551 -20.10 -27.91 9.40
CA ILE A 551 -19.69 -28.78 10.51
C ILE A 551 -18.17 -29.06 10.47
N ASP A 552 -17.67 -29.60 9.36
CA ASP A 552 -16.24 -29.93 9.22
C ASP A 552 -15.33 -28.70 9.28
N THR A 553 -15.83 -27.55 8.80
CA THR A 553 -15.09 -26.28 8.85
C THR A 553 -14.99 -25.75 10.27
N ILE A 554 -16.09 -25.79 11.03
CA ILE A 554 -16.16 -25.37 12.43
C ILE A 554 -15.29 -26.29 13.30
N ASP A 555 -15.31 -27.59 13.04
CA ASP A 555 -14.45 -28.57 13.73
C ASP A 555 -12.97 -28.33 13.42
N ALA A 556 -12.62 -28.06 12.16
CA ALA A 556 -11.25 -27.71 11.77
C ALA A 556 -10.76 -26.42 12.45
N ILE A 557 -11.62 -25.39 12.53
CA ILE A 557 -11.33 -24.14 13.24
C ILE A 557 -11.11 -24.42 14.73
N ASN A 558 -12.05 -25.11 15.37
CA ASN A 558 -11.97 -25.39 16.81
C ASN A 558 -10.73 -26.22 17.19
N LYS A 559 -10.32 -27.17 16.34
CA LYS A 559 -9.08 -27.94 16.53
C LYS A 559 -7.84 -27.06 16.48
N ARG A 560 -7.79 -26.10 15.56
CA ARG A 560 -6.68 -25.13 15.49
C ARG A 560 -6.70 -24.15 16.66
N LEU A 561 -7.88 -23.66 17.05
CA LEU A 561 -8.03 -22.78 18.20
C LEU A 561 -7.63 -23.48 19.51
N GLU A 562 -7.98 -24.75 19.69
CA GLU A 562 -7.50 -25.54 20.83
C GLU A 562 -5.98 -25.67 20.85
N THR A 563 -5.36 -25.87 19.68
CA THR A 563 -3.89 -25.90 19.54
C THR A 563 -3.27 -24.56 19.93
N ILE A 564 -3.86 -23.44 19.48
CA ILE A 564 -3.43 -22.08 19.85
C ILE A 564 -3.57 -21.85 21.35
N ALA A 565 -4.72 -22.21 21.95
CA ALA A 565 -4.95 -22.05 23.38
C ALA A 565 -3.98 -22.88 24.21
N THR A 566 -3.71 -24.12 23.82
CA THR A 566 -2.85 -25.03 24.59
C THR A 566 -1.37 -24.67 24.51
N ALA A 567 -0.95 -23.91 23.49
CA ALA A 567 0.41 -23.38 23.38
C ALA A 567 0.71 -22.26 24.40
N ASP A 568 -0.30 -21.48 24.82
CA ASP A 568 -0.17 -20.44 25.84
C ASP A 568 -0.84 -20.87 27.15
N LYS A 569 -0.04 -21.14 28.20
CA LYS A 569 -0.52 -21.62 29.51
C LYS A 569 -1.45 -20.62 30.23
N THR A 570 -1.49 -19.37 29.80
CA THR A 570 -2.37 -18.33 30.33
C THR A 570 -3.73 -18.27 29.60
N ILE A 571 -3.93 -19.09 28.56
CA ILE A 571 -5.20 -19.25 27.87
C ILE A 571 -5.95 -20.47 28.41
N HIS A 572 -7.18 -20.26 28.86
CA HIS A 572 -8.09 -21.31 29.30
C HIS A 572 -9.05 -21.66 28.16
N TRP A 573 -8.85 -22.81 27.53
CA TRP A 573 -9.73 -23.32 26.49
C TRP A 573 -11.06 -23.84 27.08
N VAL A 574 -12.18 -23.41 26.50
CA VAL A 574 -13.53 -23.83 26.88
C VAL A 574 -14.27 -24.32 25.63
N ASN A 575 -14.64 -25.61 25.60
CA ASN A 575 -15.48 -26.17 24.55
C ASN A 575 -16.68 -26.88 25.14
N ILE A 576 -17.86 -26.30 24.95
CA ILE A 576 -19.14 -26.83 25.43
C ILE A 576 -19.98 -27.47 24.32
N ASN A 577 -19.47 -27.54 23.08
CA ASN A 577 -20.27 -27.91 21.90
C ASN A 577 -21.01 -29.25 22.09
N LYS A 578 -20.36 -30.24 22.72
CA LYS A 578 -20.97 -31.55 23.02
C LYS A 578 -22.23 -31.48 23.91
N HIS A 579 -22.40 -30.41 24.68
CA HIS A 579 -23.57 -30.18 25.54
C HIS A 579 -24.65 -29.34 24.86
N LEU A 580 -24.31 -28.68 23.75
CA LEU A 580 -25.25 -27.89 22.95
C LEU A 580 -25.98 -28.75 21.91
N LEU A 581 -25.40 -29.90 21.56
CA LEU A 581 -25.86 -30.75 20.45
C LEU A 581 -26.75 -31.92 20.92
N GLY A 582 -27.73 -32.28 20.09
CA GLY A 582 -28.51 -33.51 20.18
C GLY A 582 -27.79 -34.71 19.55
N ALA A 583 -28.42 -35.89 19.61
CA ALA A 583 -27.86 -37.13 19.05
C ALA A 583 -27.71 -37.09 17.52
N ASP A 584 -28.38 -36.15 16.85
CA ASP A 584 -28.32 -35.90 15.40
C ASP A 584 -27.24 -34.88 15.00
N GLY A 585 -26.44 -34.40 15.96
CA GLY A 585 -25.36 -33.45 15.72
C GLY A 585 -25.83 -32.02 15.46
N LYS A 586 -27.12 -31.72 15.71
CA LYS A 586 -27.72 -30.38 15.62
C LYS A 586 -27.88 -29.75 16.99
N LEU A 587 -27.98 -28.43 17.06
CA LEU A 587 -28.27 -27.73 18.31
C LEU A 587 -29.62 -28.20 18.87
N LEU A 588 -29.65 -28.45 20.18
CA LEU A 588 -30.88 -28.80 20.88
C LEU A 588 -31.89 -27.65 20.75
N PRO A 589 -33.18 -27.91 20.45
CA PRO A 589 -34.16 -26.85 20.23
C PRO A 589 -34.34 -25.87 21.41
N GLN A 590 -34.11 -26.35 22.64
CA GLN A 590 -34.13 -25.52 23.85
C GLN A 590 -32.86 -24.69 24.05
N VAL A 591 -31.77 -25.01 23.36
CA VAL A 591 -30.47 -24.34 23.42
C VAL A 591 -30.36 -23.25 22.36
N SER A 592 -30.95 -23.43 21.18
CA SER A 592 -31.03 -22.41 20.14
C SER A 592 -32.31 -22.57 19.33
N SER A 593 -33.07 -21.50 19.19
CA SER A 593 -34.31 -21.47 18.39
C SER A 593 -34.06 -21.13 16.91
N ASP A 594 -33.00 -20.36 16.63
CA ASP A 594 -32.63 -19.92 15.27
C ASP A 594 -31.44 -20.68 14.69
N GLY A 595 -30.89 -21.66 15.42
CA GLY A 595 -29.78 -22.49 14.97
C GLY A 595 -28.43 -21.78 14.95
N ILE A 596 -28.30 -20.61 15.59
CA ILE A 596 -27.05 -19.85 15.73
C ILE A 596 -26.90 -19.27 17.14
N HIS A 597 -27.89 -18.51 17.59
CA HIS A 597 -27.84 -17.78 18.84
C HIS A 597 -28.36 -18.66 19.97
N LEU A 598 -27.65 -18.64 21.10
CA LEU A 598 -28.07 -19.38 22.28
C LEU A 598 -29.31 -18.74 22.91
N GLU A 599 -30.14 -19.59 23.50
CA GLU A 599 -31.22 -19.24 24.43
C GLU A 599 -30.73 -19.43 25.88
N GLU A 600 -31.57 -19.07 26.86
CA GLU A 600 -31.22 -19.15 28.28
C GLU A 600 -30.60 -20.50 28.72
N PRO A 601 -31.14 -21.69 28.32
CA PRO A 601 -30.50 -22.97 28.66
C PRO A 601 -29.10 -23.15 28.07
N GLY A 602 -28.85 -22.63 26.87
CA GLY A 602 -27.52 -22.65 26.25
C GLY A 602 -26.53 -21.74 26.97
N TYR A 603 -26.96 -20.55 27.33
CA TYR A 603 -26.14 -19.63 28.13
C TYR A 603 -25.86 -20.13 29.54
N GLU A 604 -26.78 -20.87 30.17
CA GLU A 604 -26.52 -21.49 31.48
C GLU A 604 -25.44 -22.58 31.36
N LEU A 605 -25.44 -23.39 30.29
CA LEU A 605 -24.35 -24.34 30.03
C LEU A 605 -23.00 -23.63 29.86
N TRP A 606 -22.98 -22.51 29.14
CA TRP A 606 -21.76 -21.70 29.00
C TRP A 606 -21.34 -21.08 30.33
N ALA A 607 -22.27 -20.53 31.11
CA ALA A 607 -21.99 -19.99 32.44
C ALA A 607 -21.44 -21.06 33.41
N GLN A 608 -21.99 -22.28 33.38
CA GLN A 608 -21.49 -23.40 34.19
C GLN A 608 -20.04 -23.75 33.87
N ALA A 609 -19.61 -23.61 32.62
CA ALA A 609 -18.21 -23.80 32.23
C ALA A 609 -17.31 -22.63 32.65
N LEU A 610 -17.81 -21.39 32.62
CA LEU A 610 -17.04 -20.18 32.94
C LEU A 610 -16.88 -19.92 34.44
N ARG A 611 -17.93 -20.11 35.25
CA ARG A 611 -17.94 -19.77 36.70
C ARG A 611 -16.80 -20.41 37.50
N PRO A 612 -16.45 -21.71 37.32
CA PRO A 612 -15.32 -22.31 38.03
C PRO A 612 -13.97 -21.66 37.65
N ILE A 613 -13.81 -21.25 36.39
CA ILE A 613 -12.59 -20.58 35.91
C ILE A 613 -12.49 -19.19 36.57
N PHE A 614 -13.58 -18.42 36.58
CA PHE A 614 -13.60 -17.12 37.24
C PHE A 614 -13.38 -17.24 38.74
N THR A 615 -14.00 -18.22 39.40
CA THR A 615 -13.77 -18.47 40.83
C THR A 615 -12.31 -18.81 41.12
N LYS A 616 -11.66 -19.56 40.24
CA LYS A 616 -10.24 -19.91 40.37
C LYS A 616 -9.32 -18.69 40.14
N LEU A 617 -9.64 -17.84 39.18
CA LEU A 617 -8.79 -16.71 38.79
C LEU A 617 -9.01 -15.46 39.65
N LEU A 618 -10.24 -15.22 40.11
CA LEU A 618 -10.66 -13.98 40.78
C LEU A 618 -11.18 -14.20 42.21
N GLY A 619 -11.44 -15.44 42.62
CA GLY A 619 -12.16 -15.75 43.86
C GLY A 619 -13.68 -15.79 43.68
N PRO A 620 -14.44 -16.14 44.74
CA PRO A 620 -15.91 -16.13 44.70
C PRO A 620 -16.45 -14.73 44.38
N PRO A 621 -17.67 -14.62 43.80
CA PRO A 621 -18.23 -13.32 43.43
C PRO A 621 -18.54 -12.49 44.68
N GLU A 622 -18.28 -11.18 44.58
CA GLU A 622 -18.59 -10.23 45.65
C GLU A 622 -20.09 -9.96 45.77
N THR A 623 -20.50 -9.43 46.93
CA THR A 623 -21.91 -9.05 47.16
C THR A 623 -22.32 -7.76 46.44
N THR A 624 -21.36 -6.99 45.93
CA THR A 624 -21.57 -5.74 45.20
C THR A 624 -20.94 -5.81 43.80
N ASP A 625 -21.56 -5.14 42.82
CA ASP A 625 -21.06 -5.07 41.45
C ASP A 625 -21.01 -3.61 40.97
N THR A 626 -19.87 -3.21 40.43
CA THR A 626 -19.57 -1.86 39.93
C THR A 626 -19.31 -1.84 38.42
N SER A 627 -19.71 -2.90 37.71
CA SER A 627 -19.59 -2.99 36.25
C SER A 627 -20.22 -1.80 35.51
N PRO A 628 -19.68 -1.41 34.35
CA PRO A 628 -20.34 -0.48 33.45
C PRO A 628 -21.78 -0.91 33.14
N PRO A 629 -22.69 0.05 32.89
CA PRO A 629 -24.05 -0.28 32.49
C PRO A 629 -24.08 -1.11 31.19
N PRO A 630 -25.04 -2.05 31.04
CA PRO A 630 -25.20 -2.81 29.81
C PRO A 630 -25.57 -1.89 28.64
N THR A 631 -25.14 -2.24 27.44
CA THR A 631 -25.40 -1.51 26.19
C THR A 631 -26.53 -2.17 25.40
N GLY A 632 -27.16 -1.43 24.49
CA GLY A 632 -28.31 -1.87 23.70
C GLY A 632 -28.14 -1.66 22.22
N ILE A 633 -29.25 -1.53 21.50
CA ILE A 633 -29.29 -0.93 20.17
C ILE A 633 -29.20 0.59 20.41
N PRO A 634 -28.20 1.28 19.84
CA PRO A 634 -28.06 2.74 20.01
C PRO A 634 -29.36 3.45 19.65
N LYS A 635 -29.85 4.30 20.55
CA LYS A 635 -31.04 5.12 20.29
C LYS A 635 -30.60 6.39 19.57
N ALA A 636 -31.16 6.66 18.38
CA ALA A 636 -31.02 7.97 17.75
C ALA A 636 -31.66 9.03 18.67
N SER A 637 -30.84 9.70 19.49
CA SER A 637 -31.32 10.76 20.37
C SER A 637 -31.12 12.12 19.71
N SER A 638 -32.23 12.81 19.50
CA SER A 638 -32.34 14.24 19.33
C SER A 638 -31.54 14.98 20.41
N ALA A 639 -30.45 15.64 20.05
CA ALA A 639 -29.74 16.57 20.93
C ALA A 639 -29.49 17.89 20.19
N THR A 640 -29.79 18.98 20.88
CA THR A 640 -29.89 20.36 20.44
C THR A 640 -28.55 21.08 20.35
N SER A 641 -28.44 21.92 19.31
CA SER A 641 -27.65 23.16 19.15
C SER A 641 -26.15 23.12 19.46
N ASP A 642 -25.38 23.01 18.38
CA ASP A 642 -24.24 23.87 17.98
C ASP A 642 -23.06 23.08 17.41
N ASP A 643 -23.31 22.37 16.30
CA ASP A 643 -22.35 22.11 15.24
C ASP A 643 -23.15 21.57 14.05
N THR A 644 -22.90 22.03 12.82
CA THR A 644 -23.72 21.61 11.67
C THR A 644 -23.57 20.14 11.27
N GLY A 645 -22.77 19.34 11.99
CA GLY A 645 -22.85 17.87 12.07
C GLY A 645 -22.72 17.08 10.76
N LEU A 646 -22.59 17.75 9.62
CA LEU A 646 -22.38 17.17 8.31
C LEU A 646 -20.89 17.22 8.04
N LYS A 647 -20.26 16.03 8.00
CA LYS A 647 -18.93 15.88 7.43
C LYS A 647 -18.92 16.56 6.04
N PRO A 648 -17.92 17.41 5.71
CA PRO A 648 -17.85 18.03 4.38
C PRO A 648 -17.97 16.97 3.28
N PRO A 649 -18.64 17.25 2.15
CA PRO A 649 -18.82 16.22 1.12
C PRO A 649 -17.47 15.77 0.55
N LEU A 650 -17.46 14.59 -0.04
CA LEU A 650 -16.30 14.10 -0.76
C LEU A 650 -16.01 15.00 -1.98
N LYS A 651 -14.73 15.21 -2.26
CA LYS A 651 -14.28 15.96 -3.44
C LYS A 651 -14.64 15.22 -4.73
N PRO A 652 -14.75 15.88 -5.88
CA PRO A 652 -14.75 15.19 -7.17
C PRO A 652 -13.39 14.50 -7.42
N ARG A 653 -13.43 13.34 -8.07
CA ARG A 653 -12.26 12.51 -8.41
C ARG A 653 -11.75 12.88 -9.80
N VAL A 654 -10.47 13.26 -9.92
CA VAL A 654 -9.88 13.73 -11.18
C VAL A 654 -8.58 12.99 -11.51
N VAL A 655 -8.47 12.50 -12.74
CA VAL A 655 -7.24 12.03 -13.37
C VAL A 655 -6.87 13.01 -14.47
N VAL A 656 -5.67 13.58 -14.41
CA VAL A 656 -5.14 14.49 -15.41
C VAL A 656 -4.26 13.73 -16.39
N LEU A 657 -4.56 13.82 -17.69
CA LEU A 657 -3.68 13.39 -18.78
C LEU A 657 -3.01 14.64 -19.37
N THR A 658 -1.73 14.82 -19.09
CA THR A 658 -0.96 16.02 -19.46
C THR A 658 0.24 15.67 -20.31
N ASP A 659 0.52 16.49 -21.33
CA ASP A 659 1.74 16.43 -22.14
C ASP A 659 2.71 17.56 -21.77
N VAL A 660 2.74 17.90 -20.47
CA VAL A 660 3.56 18.95 -19.90
C VAL A 660 4.95 18.99 -20.50
N SER A 661 5.34 20.18 -20.96
CA SER A 661 6.61 20.35 -21.64
C SER A 661 7.25 21.68 -21.26
N THR A 662 8.48 21.88 -21.74
CA THR A 662 9.08 23.21 -21.77
C THR A 662 8.78 23.95 -23.07
N TRP A 663 8.11 23.30 -24.03
CA TRP A 663 7.85 23.83 -25.37
C TRP A 663 6.57 24.65 -25.41
N GLU A 664 5.58 24.22 -24.64
CA GLU A 664 4.39 24.94 -24.24
C GLU A 664 4.31 24.90 -22.71
N THR A 665 3.92 26.00 -22.08
CA THR A 665 4.11 26.18 -20.63
C THR A 665 2.81 26.14 -19.84
N ASP A 666 1.66 26.11 -20.51
CA ASP A 666 0.34 26.20 -19.90
C ASP A 666 -0.03 24.96 -19.07
N ASP A 667 0.43 23.76 -19.41
CA ASP A 667 0.30 22.59 -18.53
C ASP A 667 0.99 22.85 -17.17
N SER A 668 2.19 23.45 -17.19
CA SER A 668 2.92 23.78 -15.95
C SER A 668 2.20 24.87 -15.15
N GLU A 669 1.58 25.82 -15.82
CA GLU A 669 0.74 26.86 -15.20
C GLU A 669 -0.51 26.23 -14.56
N SER A 670 -1.22 25.38 -15.31
CA SER A 670 -2.43 24.68 -14.87
C SER A 670 -2.15 23.68 -13.74
N LEU A 671 -0.98 23.01 -13.74
CA LEU A 671 -0.52 22.17 -12.62
C LEU A 671 -0.38 22.98 -11.33
N VAL A 672 0.19 24.19 -11.39
CA VAL A 672 0.32 25.06 -10.21
C VAL A 672 -1.07 25.46 -9.69
N ARG A 673 -1.99 25.86 -10.57
CA ARG A 673 -3.37 26.16 -10.14
C ARG A 673 -4.06 24.95 -9.54
N LEU A 674 -3.92 23.77 -10.15
CA LEU A 674 -4.48 22.52 -9.62
C LEU A 674 -3.97 22.24 -8.19
N LEU A 675 -2.66 22.36 -7.96
CA LEU A 675 -2.05 22.05 -6.67
C LEU A 675 -2.44 23.06 -5.58
N VAL A 676 -2.58 24.34 -5.91
CA VAL A 676 -3.06 25.34 -4.94
C VAL A 676 -4.57 25.25 -4.66
N HIS A 677 -5.30 24.42 -5.42
CA HIS A 677 -6.70 24.05 -5.20
C HIS A 677 -6.87 22.57 -4.82
N ALA A 678 -5.80 21.90 -4.38
CA ALA A 678 -5.84 20.48 -4.08
C ALA A 678 -6.77 20.12 -2.91
N ASP A 679 -7.25 21.09 -2.12
CA ASP A 679 -8.30 20.94 -1.12
C ASP A 679 -9.72 20.82 -1.70
N MET A 680 -9.92 21.18 -2.96
CA MET A 680 -11.22 21.16 -3.64
C MET A 680 -11.40 19.93 -4.54
N ILE A 681 -10.31 19.29 -4.96
CA ILE A 681 -10.31 18.16 -5.91
C ILE A 681 -9.50 16.99 -5.35
N GLU A 682 -10.00 15.77 -5.51
CA GLU A 682 -9.25 14.55 -5.22
C GLU A 682 -8.46 14.18 -6.47
N ILE A 683 -7.18 14.53 -6.49
CA ILE A 683 -6.25 14.23 -7.58
C ILE A 683 -5.92 12.74 -7.49
N GLU A 684 -6.52 11.94 -8.37
CA GLU A 684 -6.36 10.49 -8.41
C GLU A 684 -5.23 10.05 -9.34
N GLY A 685 -4.83 10.91 -10.29
CA GLY A 685 -3.69 10.67 -11.17
C GLY A 685 -3.17 11.94 -11.82
N LEU A 686 -1.84 12.08 -11.85
CA LEU A 686 -1.11 13.04 -12.68
C LEU A 686 -0.34 12.22 -13.73
N VAL A 687 -0.97 11.99 -14.87
CA VAL A 687 -0.50 11.06 -15.88
C VAL A 687 0.18 11.81 -17.01
N PHE A 688 1.50 11.67 -17.09
CA PHE A 688 2.29 12.24 -18.17
C PHE A 688 2.17 11.39 -19.44
N THR A 689 1.64 11.98 -20.49
CA THR A 689 1.33 11.33 -21.77
C THR A 689 1.78 12.20 -22.94
N THR A 690 1.42 11.80 -24.14
CA THR A 690 1.61 12.54 -25.39
C THR A 690 0.48 13.54 -25.64
N GLY A 691 0.62 14.43 -26.62
CA GLY A 691 -0.39 15.42 -26.97
C GLY A 691 0.09 16.38 -28.06
N TRP A 692 -0.36 17.63 -28.01
CA TRP A 692 0.04 18.66 -28.96
C TRP A 692 1.54 18.93 -28.91
N SER A 693 2.07 19.04 -27.70
CA SER A 693 3.48 19.31 -27.44
C SER A 693 4.36 18.10 -27.74
N LEU A 694 3.86 16.87 -27.58
CA LEU A 694 4.68 15.66 -27.62
C LEU A 694 4.03 14.56 -28.46
N ASP A 695 4.64 14.18 -29.57
CA ASP A 695 4.29 12.96 -30.32
C ASP A 695 4.78 11.68 -29.61
N LYS A 696 5.85 11.80 -28.82
CA LYS A 696 6.37 10.77 -27.91
C LYS A 696 6.74 11.40 -26.57
N THR A 697 6.41 10.73 -25.46
CA THR A 697 6.80 11.20 -24.13
C THR A 697 8.32 11.27 -23.99
N ARG A 698 8.82 12.24 -23.20
CA ARG A 698 10.23 12.36 -22.87
C ARG A 698 10.45 12.36 -21.38
N ASP A 699 11.39 11.54 -20.91
CA ASP A 699 11.57 11.33 -19.48
C ASP A 699 12.06 12.59 -18.73
N ASP A 700 12.72 13.52 -19.42
CA ASP A 700 13.14 14.80 -18.83
C ASP A 700 11.97 15.75 -18.51
N PHE A 701 10.82 15.60 -19.17
CA PHE A 701 9.67 16.49 -18.95
C PHE A 701 8.73 16.01 -17.83
N MET A 702 8.75 14.72 -17.46
CA MET A 702 8.10 14.23 -16.24
C MET A 702 8.57 15.00 -14.99
N GLY A 703 9.84 15.43 -14.99
CA GLY A 703 10.42 16.25 -13.92
C GLY A 703 9.67 17.57 -13.65
N LEU A 704 8.88 18.08 -14.59
CA LEU A 704 8.06 19.29 -14.39
C LEU A 704 6.90 19.04 -13.42
N ILE A 705 6.27 17.87 -13.47
CA ILE A 705 5.23 17.47 -12.50
C ILE A 705 5.83 17.33 -11.11
N HIS A 706 7.00 16.68 -11.01
CA HIS A 706 7.71 16.55 -9.74
C HIS A 706 8.15 17.91 -9.20
N LYS A 707 8.65 18.81 -10.04
CA LYS A 707 9.04 20.17 -9.65
C LYS A 707 7.85 20.97 -9.09
N ALA A 708 6.67 20.86 -9.70
CA ALA A 708 5.45 21.48 -9.16
C ALA A 708 5.04 20.83 -7.82
N THR A 709 5.14 19.51 -7.70
CA THR A 709 4.86 18.77 -6.46
C THR A 709 5.82 19.13 -5.32
N ASP A 710 7.11 19.30 -5.61
CA ASP A 710 8.14 19.71 -4.67
C ASP A 710 7.94 21.16 -4.21
N ALA A 711 7.43 22.02 -5.10
CA ALA A 711 7.04 23.37 -4.75
C ALA A 711 5.80 23.37 -3.84
N TYR A 712 4.79 22.57 -4.17
CA TYR A 712 3.61 22.34 -3.33
C TYR A 712 3.99 21.85 -1.93
N GLU A 713 4.89 20.86 -1.81
CA GLU A 713 5.35 20.35 -0.51
C GLU A 713 5.88 21.44 0.41
N LYS A 714 6.61 22.41 -0.15
CA LYS A 714 7.16 23.53 0.62
C LYS A 714 6.10 24.53 1.06
N ASP A 715 5.05 24.72 0.26
CA ASP A 715 3.95 25.64 0.54
C ASP A 715 2.83 24.99 1.37
N LEU A 716 2.77 23.66 1.41
CA LEU A 716 1.73 22.89 2.08
C LEU A 716 1.55 23.23 3.57
N PRO A 717 2.61 23.45 4.37
CA PRO A 717 2.46 23.91 5.75
C PRO A 717 1.70 25.23 5.87
N ASN A 718 1.82 26.13 4.88
CA ASN A 718 1.09 27.39 4.84
C ASN A 718 -0.36 27.18 4.37
N LEU A 719 -0.56 26.44 3.28
CA LEU A 719 -1.88 26.13 2.73
C LEU A 719 -2.81 25.50 3.78
N ARG A 720 -2.29 24.54 4.56
CA ARG A 720 -3.05 23.84 5.60
C ARG A 720 -3.51 24.71 6.76
N LYS A 721 -2.90 25.89 6.97
CA LYS A 721 -3.35 26.83 8.02
C LYS A 721 -4.76 27.34 7.74
N ARG A 722 -5.14 27.51 6.47
CA ARG A 722 -6.46 28.05 6.09
C ARG A 722 -7.59 27.02 6.17
N SER A 723 -7.27 25.72 6.24
CA SER A 723 -8.26 24.66 6.45
C SER A 723 -8.13 23.94 7.81
N ASN A 724 -7.28 24.43 8.72
CA ASN A 724 -7.03 23.85 10.03
C ASN A 724 -6.68 22.34 10.00
N GLN A 725 -5.98 21.88 8.96
CA GLN A 725 -5.58 20.48 8.86
C GLN A 725 -4.31 20.19 9.68
N PRO A 726 -4.38 19.43 10.79
CA PRO A 726 -3.24 19.25 11.70
C PRO A 726 -2.24 18.19 11.24
N LYS A 727 -2.70 17.17 10.50
CA LYS A 727 -1.87 16.10 9.93
C LYS A 727 -2.55 15.45 8.73
N HIS A 728 -1.78 14.72 7.94
CA HIS A 728 -2.33 13.84 6.89
C HIS A 728 -2.89 12.56 7.51
N ARG A 729 -3.87 11.97 6.83
CA ARG A 729 -4.41 10.65 7.17
C ARG A 729 -3.44 9.57 6.69
N GLN A 730 -3.46 8.40 7.33
CA GLN A 730 -2.67 7.25 6.86
C GLN A 730 -3.23 6.70 5.55
N ASP A 731 -4.56 6.69 5.40
CA ASP A 731 -5.25 6.48 4.13
C ASP A 731 -5.82 7.82 3.66
N GLU A 732 -5.27 8.32 2.57
CA GLU A 732 -5.66 9.59 1.98
C GLU A 732 -6.67 9.44 0.83
N SER A 733 -7.20 8.23 0.59
CA SER A 733 -8.33 8.04 -0.33
C SER A 733 -9.61 8.69 0.20
N ARG A 734 -10.56 8.92 -0.70
CA ARG A 734 -11.90 9.46 -0.42
C ARG A 734 -11.81 10.73 0.41
N GLN A 735 -11.22 11.76 -0.21
CA GLN A 735 -10.92 13.03 0.44
C GLN A 735 -12.18 13.89 0.54
N ASN A 736 -12.40 14.49 1.72
CA ASN A 736 -13.45 15.48 1.92
C ASN A 736 -12.98 16.87 1.47
N LEU A 737 -13.91 17.74 1.08
CA LEU A 737 -13.57 19.13 0.77
C LEU A 737 -12.83 19.79 1.94
N GLY A 738 -11.79 20.57 1.62
CA GLY A 738 -10.91 21.23 2.59
C GLY A 738 -9.67 20.42 2.99
N TYR A 739 -9.62 19.11 2.66
CA TYR A 739 -8.47 18.26 2.95
C TYR A 739 -7.32 18.50 1.96
N TRP A 740 -6.12 18.83 2.39
CA TRP A 740 -4.94 18.91 1.52
C TRP A 740 -4.24 17.54 1.42
N PRO A 741 -4.01 16.98 0.23
CA PRO A 741 -3.27 15.72 0.07
C PRO A 741 -1.79 15.88 0.42
N SER A 742 -1.17 14.81 0.91
CA SER A 742 0.27 14.82 1.12
C SER A 742 1.04 14.85 -0.22
N PRO A 743 2.29 15.35 -0.22
CA PRO A 743 3.15 15.29 -1.40
C PRO A 743 3.46 13.85 -1.82
N GLN A 744 3.56 12.93 -0.85
CA GLN A 744 3.75 11.51 -1.13
C GLN A 744 2.57 10.92 -1.91
N TYR A 745 1.33 11.21 -1.48
CA TYR A 745 0.12 10.80 -2.19
C TYR A 745 0.10 11.26 -3.65
N LEU A 746 0.54 12.50 -3.92
CA LEU A 746 0.63 13.05 -5.28
C LEU A 746 1.74 12.38 -6.10
N ARG A 747 2.91 12.12 -5.51
CA ARG A 747 4.03 11.41 -6.17
C ARG A 747 3.66 9.98 -6.53
N GLU A 748 3.00 9.25 -5.64
CA GLU A 748 2.51 7.88 -5.88
C GLU A 748 1.46 7.80 -7.00
N ARG A 749 0.78 8.93 -7.26
CA ARG A 749 -0.21 9.08 -8.34
C ARG A 749 0.35 9.78 -9.58
N THR A 750 1.65 10.05 -9.60
CA THR A 750 2.34 10.59 -10.78
C THR A 750 2.95 9.44 -11.57
N MET A 751 2.57 9.29 -12.83
CA MET A 751 3.02 8.14 -13.63
C MET A 751 2.93 8.40 -15.13
N TYR A 752 3.53 7.52 -15.92
CA TYR A 752 3.40 7.58 -17.37
C TYR A 752 2.08 7.00 -17.86
N GLY A 753 1.51 7.67 -18.85
CA GLY A 753 0.48 7.14 -19.72
C GLY A 753 1.08 6.50 -20.97
N SER A 754 0.30 6.53 -22.05
CA SER A 754 0.72 6.12 -23.39
C SER A 754 1.97 6.88 -23.83
N ARG A 755 2.91 6.16 -24.42
CA ARG A 755 4.25 6.69 -24.76
C ARG A 755 4.31 7.31 -26.15
N LYS A 756 3.35 7.00 -27.03
CA LYS A 756 3.27 7.48 -28.41
C LYS A 756 1.84 7.96 -28.72
N ARG A 757 1.75 9.06 -29.46
CA ARG A 757 0.49 9.75 -29.75
C ARG A 757 -0.34 9.08 -30.84
N GLY A 758 -1.67 9.14 -30.72
CA GLY A 758 -2.59 8.76 -31.79
C GLY A 758 -3.23 7.39 -31.63
N ALA A 759 -4.32 7.19 -32.36
CA ALA A 759 -5.16 6.00 -32.29
C ALA A 759 -4.46 4.74 -32.82
N GLU A 760 -3.51 4.86 -33.74
CA GLU A 760 -2.77 3.73 -34.31
C GLU A 760 -1.93 2.95 -33.29
N HIS A 761 -1.68 3.54 -32.12
CA HIS A 761 -0.93 2.91 -31.05
C HIS A 761 -1.80 2.27 -29.97
N ILE A 762 -3.13 2.39 -30.07
CA ILE A 762 -4.05 1.68 -29.18
C ILE A 762 -4.01 0.19 -29.51
N GLY A 763 -3.73 -0.65 -28.52
CA GLY A 763 -3.71 -2.10 -28.73
C GLY A 763 -2.80 -2.86 -27.78
N GLU A 764 -2.49 -4.10 -28.15
CA GLU A 764 -1.55 -4.94 -27.42
C GLU A 764 -0.17 -4.27 -27.35
N GLY A 765 0.37 -4.13 -26.13
CA GLY A 765 1.68 -3.52 -25.89
C GLY A 765 1.70 -2.01 -25.62
N ASN A 766 0.55 -1.34 -25.58
CA ASN A 766 0.46 0.08 -25.19
C ASN A 766 -0.15 0.30 -23.80
N ASP A 767 -0.38 -0.76 -23.03
CA ASP A 767 -0.75 -0.62 -21.61
C ASP A 767 0.32 0.14 -20.84
N SER A 768 -0.13 1.03 -19.96
CA SER A 768 0.71 1.92 -19.16
C SER A 768 0.21 1.95 -17.72
N PRO A 769 1.05 2.38 -16.77
CA PRO A 769 0.59 2.66 -15.41
C PRO A 769 -0.64 3.57 -15.37
N GLY A 770 -0.67 4.61 -16.21
CA GLY A 770 -1.80 5.53 -16.32
C GLY A 770 -3.09 4.88 -16.84
N SER A 771 -3.02 4.04 -17.87
CA SER A 771 -4.20 3.32 -18.37
C SER A 771 -4.72 2.32 -17.33
N ASN A 772 -3.81 1.60 -16.65
CA ASN A 772 -4.16 0.65 -15.59
C ASN A 772 -4.78 1.35 -14.37
N LEU A 773 -4.30 2.55 -14.03
CA LEU A 773 -4.89 3.37 -12.98
C LEU A 773 -6.32 3.76 -13.32
N ILE A 774 -6.60 4.24 -14.53
CA ILE A 774 -7.97 4.58 -14.95
C ILE A 774 -8.89 3.36 -14.83
N ILE A 775 -8.41 2.18 -15.24
CA ILE A 775 -9.19 0.93 -15.10
C ILE A 775 -9.53 0.68 -13.63
N LYS A 776 -8.52 0.69 -12.77
CA LYS A 776 -8.66 0.46 -11.34
C LYS A 776 -9.64 1.44 -10.70
N LEU A 777 -9.50 2.74 -10.94
CA LEU A 777 -10.32 3.77 -10.30
C LEU A 777 -11.80 3.66 -10.68
N ALA A 778 -12.10 3.23 -11.91
CA ALA A 778 -13.46 3.01 -12.36
C ALA A 778 -14.09 1.74 -11.77
N ASP A 779 -13.28 0.74 -11.41
CA ASP A 779 -13.73 -0.50 -10.76
C ASP A 779 -13.89 -0.38 -9.24
N GLU A 780 -13.36 0.69 -8.64
CA GLU A 780 -13.50 0.92 -7.21
C GLU A 780 -14.96 1.11 -6.78
N ASP A 781 -15.28 0.61 -5.59
CA ASP A 781 -16.56 0.80 -4.91
C ASP A 781 -16.69 2.23 -4.33
N ASP A 782 -16.62 3.21 -5.22
CA ASP A 782 -16.90 4.61 -4.94
C ASP A 782 -17.90 5.14 -5.95
N ASN A 783 -19.12 5.47 -5.52
CA ASN A 783 -20.20 5.90 -6.42
C ASN A 783 -19.93 7.22 -7.17
N ARG A 784 -18.90 7.99 -6.79
CA ARG A 784 -18.52 9.19 -7.54
C ARG A 784 -17.95 8.79 -8.90
N PRO A 785 -18.26 9.54 -9.96
CA PRO A 785 -17.59 9.34 -11.23
C PRO A 785 -16.11 9.73 -11.17
N VAL A 786 -15.32 9.16 -12.08
CA VAL A 786 -13.94 9.57 -12.32
C VAL A 786 -13.91 10.51 -13.51
N TRP A 787 -13.50 11.76 -13.27
CA TRP A 787 -13.25 12.73 -14.33
C TRP A 787 -11.85 12.52 -14.89
N VAL A 788 -11.76 12.26 -16.19
CA VAL A 788 -10.49 12.19 -16.91
C VAL A 788 -10.37 13.49 -17.70
N THR A 789 -9.53 14.39 -17.22
CA THR A 789 -9.26 15.68 -17.87
C THR A 789 -8.06 15.54 -18.77
N VAL A 790 -8.27 15.76 -20.06
CA VAL A 790 -7.30 15.53 -21.12
C VAL A 790 -6.76 16.87 -21.58
N TRP A 791 -5.61 17.24 -21.02
CA TRP A 791 -4.86 18.46 -21.33
C TRP A 791 -4.06 18.28 -22.61
N GLY A 792 -3.53 17.06 -22.83
CA GLY A 792 -2.89 16.65 -24.08
C GLY A 792 -3.69 15.63 -24.88
N GLY A 793 -3.09 14.46 -25.11
CA GLY A 793 -3.66 13.34 -25.86
C GLY A 793 -4.54 12.41 -25.03
N GLY A 794 -5.62 11.90 -25.64
CA GLY A 794 -6.60 11.01 -25.01
C GLY A 794 -6.25 9.53 -25.09
N ASN A 795 -5.10 9.20 -25.69
CA ASN A 795 -4.68 7.84 -26.01
C ASN A 795 -4.50 6.95 -24.78
N THR A 796 -4.14 7.50 -23.62
CA THR A 796 -4.04 6.73 -22.37
C THR A 796 -5.41 6.25 -21.90
N LEU A 797 -6.43 7.10 -21.98
CA LEU A 797 -7.81 6.74 -21.69
C LEU A 797 -8.34 5.74 -22.72
N ALA A 798 -8.05 5.99 -24.00
CA ALA A 798 -8.45 5.09 -25.08
C ALA A 798 -7.85 3.70 -24.91
N GLN A 799 -6.59 3.60 -24.50
CA GLN A 799 -5.95 2.33 -24.15
C GLN A 799 -6.67 1.62 -22.98
N ALA A 800 -7.01 2.36 -21.91
CA ALA A 800 -7.73 1.80 -20.77
C ALA A 800 -9.07 1.16 -21.20
N ILE A 801 -9.85 1.90 -22.00
CA ILE A 801 -11.13 1.44 -22.53
C ILE A 801 -10.93 0.27 -23.50
N TRP A 802 -9.90 0.31 -24.34
CA TRP A 802 -9.57 -0.76 -25.27
C TRP A 802 -9.26 -2.06 -24.52
N ARG A 803 -8.43 -2.02 -23.47
CA ARG A 803 -8.11 -3.19 -22.64
C ARG A 803 -9.35 -3.77 -21.97
N VAL A 804 -10.19 -2.92 -21.37
CA VAL A 804 -11.48 -3.38 -20.78
C VAL A 804 -12.40 -4.00 -21.83
N LYS A 805 -12.43 -3.46 -23.07
CA LYS A 805 -13.19 -4.01 -24.18
C LYS A 805 -12.67 -5.40 -24.62
N GLN A 806 -11.38 -5.68 -24.48
CA GLN A 806 -10.82 -7.02 -24.74
C GLN A 806 -11.13 -8.00 -23.61
N ASP A 807 -10.98 -7.55 -22.36
CA ASP A 807 -10.95 -8.45 -21.20
C ASP A 807 -12.35 -8.76 -20.64
N ARG A 808 -13.36 -7.95 -20.96
CA ARG A 808 -14.68 -7.99 -20.30
C ARG A 808 -15.84 -8.11 -21.27
N THR A 809 -17.00 -8.51 -20.74
CA THR A 809 -18.24 -8.54 -21.50
C THR A 809 -18.71 -7.12 -21.85
N ALA A 810 -19.55 -7.01 -22.88
CA ALA A 810 -20.12 -5.72 -23.30
C ALA A 810 -20.91 -5.02 -22.17
N ALA A 811 -21.57 -5.78 -21.28
CA ALA A 811 -22.31 -5.22 -20.15
C ALA A 811 -21.38 -4.63 -19.08
N GLU A 812 -20.26 -5.30 -18.80
CA GLU A 812 -19.22 -4.82 -17.89
C GLU A 812 -18.51 -3.60 -18.46
N LEU A 813 -18.18 -3.60 -19.76
CA LEU A 813 -17.63 -2.43 -20.45
C LEU A 813 -18.58 -1.23 -20.36
N LYS A 814 -19.88 -1.43 -20.59
CA LYS A 814 -20.87 -0.35 -20.46
C LYS A 814 -20.95 0.19 -19.03
N THR A 815 -20.83 -0.68 -18.03
CA THR A 815 -20.79 -0.28 -16.61
C THR A 815 -19.53 0.53 -16.30
N PHE A 816 -18.39 0.11 -16.84
CA PHE A 816 -17.12 0.80 -16.76
C PHE A 816 -17.19 2.21 -17.40
N LEU A 817 -17.66 2.32 -18.64
CA LEU A 817 -17.80 3.59 -19.36
C LEU A 817 -18.71 4.57 -18.62
N LYS A 818 -19.81 4.08 -18.03
CA LYS A 818 -20.73 4.88 -17.20
C LYS A 818 -20.11 5.44 -15.92
N LYS A 819 -18.94 4.97 -15.49
CA LYS A 819 -18.21 5.53 -14.35
C LYS A 819 -17.34 6.73 -14.74
N LEU A 820 -16.96 6.81 -16.01
CA LEU A 820 -16.02 7.81 -16.53
C LEU A 820 -16.76 9.06 -17.01
N ARG A 821 -16.15 10.24 -16.86
CA ARG A 821 -16.50 11.46 -17.60
C ARG A 821 -15.23 12.05 -18.19
N VAL A 822 -15.29 12.43 -19.46
CA VAL A 822 -14.13 12.94 -20.19
C VAL A 822 -14.31 14.42 -20.45
N TYR A 823 -13.28 15.21 -20.17
CA TYR A 823 -13.19 16.61 -20.56
C TYR A 823 -11.90 16.81 -21.34
N THR A 824 -11.99 17.16 -22.62
CA THR A 824 -10.82 17.42 -23.46
C THR A 824 -10.68 18.88 -23.80
N ILE A 825 -9.43 19.35 -23.81
CA ILE A 825 -9.05 20.65 -24.33
C ILE A 825 -8.71 20.45 -25.79
N THR A 826 -9.63 20.85 -26.67
CA THR A 826 -9.61 20.55 -28.11
C THR A 826 -9.29 19.07 -28.41
N ASP A 827 -8.79 18.77 -29.61
CA ASP A 827 -8.22 17.46 -29.97
C ASP A 827 -6.73 17.61 -30.26
N GLN A 828 -5.93 17.09 -29.35
CA GLN A 828 -4.47 17.21 -29.35
C GLN A 828 -3.76 15.88 -29.60
N ASP A 829 -4.49 14.79 -29.87
CA ASP A 829 -3.90 13.46 -30.05
C ASP A 829 -3.55 13.15 -31.50
N ARG A 830 -3.35 14.19 -32.33
CA ARG A 830 -2.95 14.07 -33.73
C ARG A 830 -2.14 15.27 -34.20
N GLY A 831 -1.50 15.15 -35.36
CA GLY A 831 -0.90 16.31 -36.01
C GLY A 831 -1.98 17.25 -36.54
N GLN A 832 -1.81 18.57 -36.44
CA GLN A 832 -2.84 19.55 -36.81
C GLN A 832 -3.38 19.39 -38.25
N LYS A 833 -2.51 18.95 -39.17
CA LYS A 833 -2.83 18.76 -40.61
C LYS A 833 -3.17 17.32 -40.98
N THR A 834 -3.25 16.40 -40.02
CA THR A 834 -3.64 15.01 -40.27
C THR A 834 -5.15 14.84 -40.07
N PRO A 835 -5.77 13.79 -40.63
CA PRO A 835 -7.19 13.51 -40.41
C PRO A 835 -7.55 13.28 -38.93
N PHE A 836 -8.79 13.58 -38.55
CA PHE A 836 -9.31 13.27 -37.22
C PHE A 836 -9.34 11.77 -36.90
N SER A 837 -9.38 10.91 -37.93
CA SER A 837 -9.34 9.45 -37.79
C SER A 837 -8.06 8.93 -37.14
N ASP A 838 -7.01 9.73 -37.11
CA ASP A 838 -5.74 9.39 -36.48
C ASP A 838 -5.78 9.66 -34.97
N SER A 839 -6.78 10.41 -34.48
CA SER A 839 -6.90 10.79 -33.07
C SER A 839 -7.68 9.75 -32.27
N SER A 840 -7.14 9.39 -31.09
CA SER A 840 -7.88 8.59 -30.13
C SER A 840 -9.13 9.30 -29.58
N HIS A 841 -9.19 10.64 -29.64
CA HIS A 841 -10.37 11.41 -29.23
C HIS A 841 -11.56 11.13 -30.15
N GLN A 842 -11.32 11.04 -31.47
CA GLN A 842 -12.36 10.66 -32.41
C GLN A 842 -12.72 9.19 -32.24
N TRP A 843 -11.75 8.29 -32.07
CA TRP A 843 -12.01 6.87 -31.81
C TRP A 843 -12.93 6.66 -30.60
N LEU A 844 -12.65 7.33 -29.47
CA LEU A 844 -13.47 7.27 -28.27
C LEU A 844 -14.92 7.67 -28.52
N ARG A 845 -15.14 8.79 -29.21
CA ARG A 845 -16.50 9.28 -29.50
C ARG A 845 -17.21 8.44 -30.55
N LYS A 846 -16.50 7.97 -31.56
CA LYS A 846 -17.07 7.14 -32.63
C LYS A 846 -17.50 5.76 -32.12
N GLU A 847 -16.67 5.12 -31.30
CA GLU A 847 -16.94 3.78 -30.78
C GLU A 847 -17.93 3.77 -29.61
N PHE A 848 -17.94 4.83 -28.79
CA PHE A 848 -18.66 4.85 -27.50
C PHE A 848 -19.60 6.05 -27.31
N GLU A 849 -20.04 6.71 -28.38
CA GLU A 849 -20.88 7.93 -28.36
C GLU A 849 -22.05 7.86 -27.37
N SER A 850 -22.74 6.71 -27.33
CA SER A 850 -23.95 6.54 -26.51
C SER A 850 -23.68 6.12 -25.06
N ASP A 851 -22.44 5.75 -24.72
CA ASP A 851 -22.08 5.15 -23.43
C ASP A 851 -21.01 5.95 -22.66
N LEU A 852 -20.17 6.73 -23.35
CA LEU A 852 -19.11 7.54 -22.76
C LEU A 852 -19.51 9.02 -22.73
N PHE A 853 -19.59 9.60 -21.54
CA PHE A 853 -19.78 11.04 -21.37
C PHE A 853 -18.51 11.79 -21.80
N PHE A 854 -18.64 12.68 -22.79
CA PHE A 854 -17.51 13.35 -23.41
C PHE A 854 -17.80 14.84 -23.67
N ILE A 855 -16.90 15.70 -23.19
CA ILE A 855 -16.86 17.14 -23.45
C ILE A 855 -15.65 17.46 -24.32
N TRP A 856 -15.86 18.18 -25.42
CA TRP A 856 -14.83 18.83 -26.22
C TRP A 856 -14.90 20.33 -26.01
N ASP A 857 -13.88 20.89 -25.37
CA ASP A 857 -13.76 22.33 -25.15
C ASP A 857 -12.80 22.99 -26.15
N GLU A 858 -13.39 23.75 -27.06
CA GLU A 858 -12.66 24.52 -28.06
C GLU A 858 -12.54 26.01 -27.65
N CYS A 859 -13.41 26.46 -26.76
CA CYS A 859 -13.46 27.82 -26.23
C CYS A 859 -12.23 28.12 -25.37
N ALA A 860 -11.78 27.13 -24.57
CA ALA A 860 -10.51 27.16 -23.84
C ALA A 860 -9.32 27.66 -24.67
N TRP A 861 -9.12 27.06 -25.84
CA TRP A 861 -8.03 27.38 -26.76
C TRP A 861 -8.29 28.67 -27.56
N LYS A 862 -9.54 28.90 -28.00
CA LYS A 862 -9.86 30.03 -28.89
C LYS A 862 -10.06 31.36 -28.16
N TYR A 863 -10.34 31.33 -26.86
CA TYR A 863 -10.69 32.51 -26.09
C TYR A 863 -10.00 32.58 -24.73
N GLN A 864 -10.19 31.59 -23.85
CA GLN A 864 -9.75 31.69 -22.45
C GLN A 864 -8.25 31.96 -22.30
N ASN A 865 -7.43 31.19 -23.01
CA ASN A 865 -5.97 31.33 -22.95
C ASN A 865 -5.49 32.76 -23.33
N GLY A 866 -6.24 33.41 -24.23
CA GLY A 866 -6.01 34.77 -24.70
C GLY A 866 -6.46 35.80 -23.68
N THR A 867 -7.51 35.53 -22.92
CA THR A 867 -7.97 36.37 -21.80
C THR A 867 -6.92 36.41 -20.68
N GLY A 868 -6.36 35.25 -20.30
CA GLY A 868 -5.26 35.22 -19.32
C GLY A 868 -4.03 35.98 -19.82
N LYS A 869 -3.65 35.79 -21.08
CA LYS A 869 -2.55 36.53 -21.73
C LYS A 869 -2.75 38.05 -21.74
N LYS A 870 -3.95 38.53 -22.06
CA LYS A 870 -4.28 39.97 -22.03
C LYS A 870 -4.13 40.58 -20.63
N ASN A 871 -4.28 39.76 -19.59
CA ASN A 871 -4.18 40.16 -18.19
C ASN A 871 -2.89 39.70 -17.51
N TRP A 872 -1.84 39.39 -18.28
CA TRP A 872 -0.59 38.82 -17.75
C TRP A 872 0.02 39.61 -16.59
N THR A 873 -0.08 40.94 -16.60
CA THR A 873 0.44 41.77 -15.50
C THR A 873 -0.14 41.37 -14.14
N GLN A 874 -1.38 40.89 -14.09
CA GLN A 874 -1.99 40.39 -12.86
C GLN A 874 -1.35 39.07 -12.42
N TYR A 875 -1.14 38.14 -13.36
CA TYR A 875 -0.45 36.87 -13.11
C TYR A 875 0.99 37.08 -12.63
N GLU A 876 1.73 37.96 -13.28
CA GLU A 876 3.10 38.31 -12.89
C GLU A 876 3.15 38.91 -11.48
N SER A 877 2.14 39.71 -11.12
CA SER A 877 2.10 40.43 -9.84
C SER A 877 1.58 39.59 -8.68
N HIS A 878 0.62 38.70 -8.91
CA HIS A 878 -0.13 38.01 -7.84
C HIS A 878 0.08 36.50 -7.81
N ILE A 879 0.55 35.91 -8.91
CA ILE A 879 0.76 34.46 -9.01
C ILE A 879 2.25 34.15 -9.04
N GLN A 880 2.99 34.76 -9.98
CA GLN A 880 4.43 34.56 -10.05
C GLN A 880 5.09 35.06 -8.77
N ASN A 881 6.07 34.30 -8.29
CA ASN A 881 6.84 34.58 -7.08
C ASN A 881 6.03 34.60 -5.76
N HIS A 882 4.78 34.12 -5.77
CA HIS A 882 3.99 33.90 -4.55
C HIS A 882 4.15 32.44 -4.09
N GLY A 883 4.83 32.24 -2.95
CA GLY A 883 5.20 30.90 -2.48
C GLY A 883 6.24 30.23 -3.39
N ASN A 884 6.48 28.94 -3.15
CA ASN A 884 7.33 28.11 -3.99
C ASN A 884 6.61 27.70 -5.28
N LEU A 885 5.29 27.49 -5.23
CA LEU A 885 4.45 27.22 -6.40
C LEU A 885 4.52 28.36 -7.41
N GLY A 886 4.44 29.62 -6.97
CA GLY A 886 4.55 30.78 -7.84
C GLY A 886 5.94 30.95 -8.45
N ARG A 887 7.00 30.40 -7.85
CA ARG A 887 8.36 30.40 -8.43
C ARG A 887 8.52 29.41 -9.57
N VAL A 888 7.69 28.38 -9.62
CA VAL A 888 7.71 27.37 -10.68
C VAL A 888 6.61 27.59 -11.72
N TYR A 889 5.74 28.59 -11.52
CA TYR A 889 4.78 29.09 -12.50
C TYR A 889 5.51 29.86 -13.62
N PRO A 890 5.64 29.28 -14.83
CA PRO A 890 6.41 29.89 -15.90
C PRO A 890 5.67 31.08 -16.53
N LYS A 891 6.39 31.85 -17.35
CA LYS A 891 5.74 32.81 -18.25
C LYS A 891 5.18 32.08 -19.46
N TYR A 892 3.94 32.41 -19.82
CA TYR A 892 3.27 31.82 -20.97
C TYR A 892 4.07 31.97 -22.27
N LYS A 893 3.92 30.98 -23.15
CA LYS A 893 4.43 31.03 -24.52
C LYS A 893 3.38 31.47 -25.54
N TYR A 894 2.24 30.79 -25.57
CA TYR A 894 1.17 31.07 -26.54
C TYR A 894 -0.04 31.75 -25.89
N GLY A 895 -0.62 31.09 -24.89
CA GLY A 895 -1.67 31.59 -24.00
C GLY A 895 -1.44 31.13 -22.57
N VAL A 896 -2.24 31.64 -21.63
CA VAL A 896 -2.10 31.37 -20.19
C VAL A 896 -3.11 30.30 -19.78
N GLU A 897 -2.67 29.27 -19.05
CA GLU A 897 -3.54 28.25 -18.43
C GLU A 897 -4.57 27.63 -19.39
N GLY A 898 -4.15 27.23 -20.60
CA GLY A 898 -5.01 26.65 -21.63
C GLY A 898 -5.86 25.47 -21.15
N ASP A 899 -5.33 24.65 -20.23
CA ASP A 899 -6.00 23.42 -19.78
C ASP A 899 -6.80 23.55 -18.48
N THR A 900 -6.64 24.66 -17.79
CA THR A 900 -7.33 24.96 -16.53
C THR A 900 -8.86 24.86 -16.60
N PRO A 901 -9.56 25.17 -17.72
CA PRO A 901 -11.00 24.95 -17.84
C PRO A 901 -11.46 23.55 -17.42
N ALA A 902 -10.67 22.53 -17.74
CA ALA A 902 -11.00 21.14 -17.42
C ALA A 902 -11.06 20.88 -15.90
N ILE A 903 -10.29 21.63 -15.12
CA ILE A 903 -10.30 21.59 -13.65
C ILE A 903 -11.39 22.51 -13.09
N LEU A 904 -11.55 23.71 -13.64
CA LEU A 904 -12.56 24.67 -13.21
C LEU A 904 -13.99 24.16 -13.41
N HIS A 905 -14.23 23.38 -14.47
CA HIS A 905 -15.53 22.74 -14.73
C HIS A 905 -15.97 21.81 -13.60
N VAL A 906 -15.01 21.07 -13.04
CA VAL A 906 -15.24 20.01 -12.04
C VAL A 906 -15.22 20.57 -10.61
N MET A 907 -14.60 21.74 -10.40
CA MET A 907 -14.44 22.35 -9.10
C MET A 907 -15.80 22.62 -8.43
N PRO A 908 -16.02 22.17 -7.17
CA PRO A 908 -17.31 22.31 -6.51
C PRO A 908 -17.50 23.72 -5.95
N THR A 909 -18.09 24.60 -6.76
CA THR A 909 -18.33 26.02 -6.43
C THR A 909 -19.78 26.34 -6.06
N GLY A 910 -20.67 25.36 -6.16
CA GLY A 910 -22.13 25.54 -6.02
C GLY A 910 -22.80 26.15 -7.26
N LEU A 911 -22.02 26.41 -8.32
CA LEU A 911 -22.47 27.03 -9.56
C LEU A 911 -23.02 26.03 -10.58
N ASN A 912 -22.47 24.82 -10.68
CA ASN A 912 -22.87 23.81 -11.66
C ASN A 912 -22.69 22.37 -11.12
N ASN A 913 -23.45 21.44 -11.71
CA ASN A 913 -23.16 20.02 -11.67
C ASN A 913 -22.31 19.72 -12.91
N PRO A 914 -21.07 19.24 -12.78
CA PRO A 914 -20.20 19.04 -13.93
C PRO A 914 -20.73 17.98 -14.90
N SER A 915 -21.60 17.06 -14.46
CA SER A 915 -22.29 16.11 -15.34
C SER A 915 -23.48 16.70 -16.12
N GLU A 916 -23.77 17.99 -15.95
CA GLU A 916 -24.81 18.72 -16.70
C GLU A 916 -24.20 19.92 -17.44
N PRO A 917 -23.53 19.70 -18.60
CA PRO A 917 -22.70 20.73 -19.24
C PRO A 917 -23.47 21.98 -19.72
N THR A 918 -24.77 21.86 -19.92
CA THR A 918 -25.68 22.97 -20.27
C THR A 918 -26.00 23.87 -19.08
N GLN A 919 -25.51 23.55 -17.89
CA GLN A 919 -25.65 24.46 -16.76
C GLN A 919 -24.71 25.65 -16.89
N GLY A 920 -23.53 25.48 -17.48
CA GLY A 920 -22.50 26.53 -17.55
C GLY A 920 -21.86 26.83 -16.20
N GLY A 921 -20.57 27.13 -16.19
CA GLY A 921 -19.82 27.45 -14.98
C GLY A 921 -18.44 28.03 -15.27
N TRP A 922 -17.51 27.89 -14.32
CA TRP A 922 -16.14 28.40 -14.47
C TRP A 922 -15.32 27.70 -15.57
N GLY A 923 -15.71 26.49 -15.96
CA GLY A 923 -15.13 25.78 -17.11
C GLY A 923 -15.90 25.99 -18.42
N GLY A 924 -16.79 26.98 -18.50
CA GLY A 924 -17.56 27.26 -19.73
C GLY A 924 -18.92 26.60 -19.79
N TYR A 925 -19.51 26.61 -21.00
CA TYR A 925 -20.85 26.10 -21.30
C TYR A 925 -20.80 25.20 -22.54
N PHE A 926 -21.51 24.06 -22.50
CA PHE A 926 -21.51 23.09 -23.59
C PHE A 926 -22.92 22.59 -23.91
N ALA A 927 -23.19 22.39 -25.18
CA ALA A 927 -24.41 21.74 -25.66
C ALA A 927 -24.04 20.48 -26.44
N PHE A 928 -24.90 19.46 -26.40
CA PHE A 928 -24.70 18.26 -27.19
C PHE A 928 -24.94 18.59 -28.67
N GLY A 929 -24.00 18.23 -29.54
CA GLY A 929 -24.09 18.49 -30.97
C GLY A 929 -22.95 17.87 -31.75
N THR A 930 -22.97 18.05 -33.07
CA THR A 930 -21.92 17.61 -33.98
C THR A 930 -20.59 18.24 -33.58
N ALA A 931 -19.54 17.42 -33.48
CA ALA A 931 -18.20 17.84 -33.12
C ALA A 931 -17.44 18.50 -34.29
N PRO A 932 -16.27 19.13 -34.03
CA PRO A 932 -15.46 19.74 -35.10
C PRO A 932 -15.07 18.82 -36.26
N ASP A 933 -14.95 17.52 -36.03
CA ASP A 933 -14.67 16.52 -37.08
C ASP A 933 -15.83 16.29 -38.06
N GLN A 934 -17.01 16.85 -37.81
CA GLN A 934 -18.23 16.73 -38.62
C GLN A 934 -18.77 15.29 -38.78
N GLU A 935 -18.28 14.34 -37.98
CA GLU A 935 -18.63 12.92 -38.06
C GLU A 935 -19.22 12.39 -36.75
N THR A 936 -18.70 12.85 -35.60
CA THR A 936 -19.11 12.41 -34.27
C THR A 936 -19.91 13.49 -33.54
N SER A 937 -20.62 13.14 -32.48
CA SER A 937 -21.30 14.10 -31.58
C SER A 937 -20.79 13.99 -30.15
N CYS A 938 -20.79 15.11 -29.44
CA CYS A 938 -20.45 15.18 -28.01
C CYS A 938 -20.97 16.50 -27.43
N PHE A 939 -20.77 16.73 -26.14
CA PHE A 939 -20.93 18.07 -25.58
C PHE A 939 -19.79 18.95 -26.08
N THR A 940 -20.10 20.01 -26.82
CA THR A 940 -19.09 20.87 -27.43
C THR A 940 -19.51 22.33 -27.42
N ASN A 941 -18.54 23.22 -27.51
CA ASN A 941 -18.72 24.66 -27.61
C ASN A 941 -18.00 25.29 -28.82
N HIS A 942 -17.61 24.50 -29.83
CA HIS A 942 -16.70 24.97 -30.88
C HIS A 942 -17.22 26.05 -31.85
N GLN A 943 -18.54 26.25 -31.91
CA GLN A 943 -19.18 27.25 -32.77
C GLN A 943 -20.59 27.62 -32.26
N GLY A 944 -21.23 28.62 -32.88
CA GLY A 944 -22.64 28.94 -32.64
C GLY A 944 -22.94 29.54 -31.27
N ALA A 945 -24.19 29.41 -30.83
CA ALA A 945 -24.69 30.04 -29.59
C ALA A 945 -23.95 29.53 -28.34
N GLN A 946 -23.57 28.26 -28.31
CA GLN A 946 -22.80 27.68 -27.21
C GLN A 946 -21.38 28.27 -27.09
N TYR A 947 -20.73 28.62 -28.21
CA TYR A 947 -19.44 29.31 -28.19
C TYR A 947 -19.56 30.72 -27.63
N GLU A 948 -20.55 31.49 -28.10
CA GLU A 948 -20.76 32.86 -27.60
C GLU A 948 -21.17 32.86 -26.12
N THR A 949 -22.05 31.94 -25.71
CA THR A 949 -22.40 31.76 -24.29
C THR A 949 -21.17 31.44 -23.45
N CYS A 950 -20.30 30.54 -23.93
CA CYS A 950 -19.06 30.21 -23.24
C CYS A 950 -18.20 31.47 -23.02
N ARG A 951 -17.98 32.27 -24.07
CA ARG A 951 -17.19 33.51 -24.00
C ARG A 951 -17.79 34.52 -23.01
N GLU A 952 -19.10 34.71 -23.05
CA GLU A 952 -19.81 35.61 -22.13
C GLU A 952 -19.65 35.18 -20.67
N LEU A 953 -19.71 33.87 -20.40
CA LEU A 953 -19.48 33.34 -19.05
C LEU A 953 -18.03 33.44 -18.61
N GLU A 954 -17.08 33.18 -19.51
CA GLU A 954 -15.65 33.35 -19.21
C GLU A 954 -15.33 34.81 -18.86
N ASP A 955 -15.84 35.78 -19.64
CA ASP A 955 -15.70 37.20 -19.34
C ASP A 955 -16.35 37.57 -18.00
N HIS A 956 -17.53 37.00 -17.71
CA HIS A 956 -18.25 37.24 -16.47
C HIS A 956 -17.51 36.70 -15.24
N PHE A 957 -16.97 35.48 -15.33
CA PHE A 957 -16.34 34.80 -14.20
C PHE A 957 -14.84 35.05 -14.06
N TYR A 958 -14.19 35.70 -15.03
CA TYR A 958 -12.75 35.95 -15.01
C TYR A 958 -12.26 36.56 -13.69
N ALA A 959 -12.94 37.60 -13.18
CA ALA A 959 -12.55 38.24 -11.93
C ALA A 959 -12.62 37.26 -10.75
N ALA A 960 -13.68 36.45 -10.66
CA ALA A 960 -13.85 35.48 -9.58
C ALA A 960 -12.81 34.35 -9.66
N THR A 961 -12.55 33.79 -10.84
CA THR A 961 -11.58 32.70 -11.02
C THR A 961 -10.14 33.17 -10.83
N PHE A 962 -9.81 34.40 -11.23
CA PHE A 962 -8.49 34.98 -11.00
C PHE A 962 -8.29 35.34 -9.52
N ASN A 963 -9.23 36.04 -8.90
CA ASN A 963 -9.13 36.42 -7.48
C ASN A 963 -9.04 35.19 -6.58
N ASN A 964 -9.77 34.12 -6.89
CA ASN A 964 -9.66 32.86 -6.14
C ASN A 964 -8.25 32.27 -6.21
N PHE A 965 -7.63 32.30 -7.40
CA PHE A 965 -6.27 31.83 -7.56
C PHE A 965 -5.27 32.71 -6.82
N ALA A 966 -5.37 34.03 -6.97
CA ALA A 966 -4.50 34.98 -6.30
C ALA A 966 -4.56 34.85 -4.77
N ALA A 967 -5.75 34.77 -4.18
CA ALA A 967 -5.90 34.56 -2.74
C ALA A 967 -5.28 33.22 -2.28
N ARG A 968 -5.41 32.15 -3.07
CA ARG A 968 -4.78 30.86 -2.76
C ARG A 968 -3.26 30.89 -2.92
N MET A 969 -2.73 31.73 -3.81
CA MET A 969 -1.29 31.98 -3.89
C MET A 969 -0.77 32.77 -2.68
N ASP A 970 -1.58 33.67 -2.11
CA ASP A 970 -1.29 34.28 -0.79
C ASP A 970 -1.28 33.22 0.32
N TRP A 971 -2.20 32.25 0.27
CA TRP A 971 -2.19 31.14 1.21
C TRP A 971 -0.91 30.31 1.11
N ALA A 972 -0.44 30.03 -0.10
CA ALA A 972 0.82 29.32 -0.32
C ALA A 972 2.02 30.09 0.24
N LYS A 973 2.08 31.40 -0.05
CA LYS A 973 3.18 32.28 0.33
C LYS A 973 3.24 32.54 1.84
N ASP A 974 2.13 32.95 2.43
CA ASP A 974 2.09 33.54 3.77
C ASP A 974 1.29 32.70 4.77
N GLY A 975 0.51 31.73 4.30
CA GLY A 975 -0.43 30.98 5.16
C GLY A 975 -1.59 31.83 5.66
N ALA A 976 -1.82 32.97 5.00
CA ALA A 976 -2.83 33.98 5.25
C ALA A 976 -3.44 34.41 3.90
N GLY A 977 -4.43 35.30 3.92
CA GLY A 977 -5.18 35.72 2.72
C GLY A 977 -6.64 35.31 2.80
N ASN A 978 -7.50 35.99 2.03
CA ASN A 978 -8.95 35.88 2.13
C ASN A 978 -9.49 34.45 1.88
N ARG A 979 -10.66 34.09 2.44
CA ARG A 979 -11.41 32.85 2.16
C ARG A 979 -12.80 33.17 1.61
N ASN A 980 -13.25 32.34 0.67
CA ASN A 980 -14.56 32.54 0.05
C ASN A 980 -15.70 32.60 1.08
N PRO A 981 -16.72 33.43 0.85
CA PRO A 981 -17.93 33.44 1.67
C PRO A 981 -18.67 32.11 1.55
N ILE A 982 -19.39 31.72 2.60
CA ILE A 982 -20.28 30.57 2.62
C ILE A 982 -21.69 31.05 2.27
N ALA A 983 -22.06 30.94 0.99
CA ALA A 983 -23.39 31.30 0.51
C ALA A 983 -24.44 30.28 1.00
N ALA A 984 -25.52 30.77 1.61
CA ALA A 984 -26.64 29.95 2.09
C ALA A 984 -27.93 30.39 1.41
N ILE A 985 -28.86 29.46 1.17
CA ILE A 985 -30.23 29.78 0.71
C ILE A 985 -31.21 29.05 1.60
N ASP A 986 -32.14 29.76 2.23
CA ASP A 986 -33.14 29.20 3.15
C ASP A 986 -32.50 28.32 4.24
N ASN A 987 -31.35 28.75 4.78
CA ASN A 987 -30.48 28.04 5.72
C ASN A 987 -29.70 26.83 5.16
N ASP A 988 -29.84 26.51 3.87
CA ASP A 988 -29.04 25.48 3.21
C ASP A 988 -27.67 26.04 2.78
N LYS A 989 -26.63 25.68 3.54
CA LYS A 989 -25.21 26.01 3.32
C LYS A 989 -24.47 24.98 2.45
N THR A 990 -25.15 23.98 1.91
CA THR A 990 -24.50 22.95 1.09
C THR A 990 -24.15 23.50 -0.29
N LEU A 991 -23.26 22.83 -1.02
CA LEU A 991 -22.96 23.16 -2.41
C LEU A 991 -23.91 22.47 -3.42
N LYS A 992 -24.97 21.79 -2.94
CA LYS A 992 -25.92 21.08 -3.81
C LYS A 992 -26.77 22.08 -4.57
N ILE A 993 -26.99 21.82 -5.86
CA ILE A 993 -27.97 22.58 -6.63
C ILE A 993 -29.36 22.38 -6.02
N LEU A 994 -30.07 23.48 -5.81
CA LEU A 994 -31.42 23.46 -5.27
C LEU A 994 -32.43 23.35 -6.40
N THR A 995 -33.50 22.59 -6.18
CA THR A 995 -34.67 22.57 -7.08
C THR A 995 -35.87 23.18 -6.36
N ARG A 996 -36.67 23.94 -7.09
CA ARG A 996 -37.95 24.50 -6.64
C ARG A 996 -39.00 24.23 -7.72
N SER A 997 -40.15 23.68 -7.33
CA SER A 997 -41.24 23.38 -8.27
C SER A 997 -42.52 24.17 -7.94
N PRO A 998 -42.46 25.52 -7.94
CA PRO A 998 -43.62 26.33 -7.60
C PRO A 998 -44.68 26.28 -8.69
N ARG A 999 -45.87 26.82 -8.41
CA ARG A 999 -46.89 27.02 -9.43
C ARG A 999 -46.55 28.25 -10.29
N GLU A 1000 -46.78 28.19 -11.59
CA GLU A 1000 -46.64 29.36 -12.47
C GLU A 1000 -47.59 30.50 -12.06
N GLY A 1001 -47.18 31.75 -12.29
CA GLY A 1001 -47.89 32.95 -11.84
C GLY A 1001 -47.75 33.26 -10.35
N THR A 1002 -46.95 32.49 -9.59
CA THR A 1002 -46.65 32.77 -8.18
C THR A 1002 -45.34 33.52 -8.00
N THR A 1003 -45.08 34.00 -6.79
CA THR A 1003 -43.79 34.59 -6.41
C THR A 1003 -43.13 33.71 -5.36
N VAL A 1004 -41.86 33.35 -5.60
CA VAL A 1004 -41.04 32.59 -4.65
C VAL A 1004 -40.01 33.51 -4.02
N LYS A 1005 -40.01 33.58 -2.69
CA LYS A 1005 -38.98 34.29 -1.94
C LYS A 1005 -37.81 33.34 -1.66
N LEU A 1006 -36.59 33.79 -1.94
CA LEU A 1006 -35.34 33.11 -1.60
C LEU A 1006 -34.56 33.99 -0.62
N ASP A 1007 -34.08 33.39 0.47
CA ASP A 1007 -33.41 34.12 1.54
C ASP A 1007 -31.95 33.66 1.72
N ALA A 1008 -31.01 34.53 1.39
CA ALA A 1008 -29.57 34.31 1.57
C ALA A 1008 -29.00 34.96 2.84
N SER A 1009 -29.85 35.42 3.77
CA SER A 1009 -29.42 36.19 4.94
C SER A 1009 -28.55 35.42 5.92
N THR A 1010 -28.57 34.08 5.87
CA THR A 1010 -27.72 33.21 6.69
C THR A 1010 -26.41 32.80 6.03
N SER A 1011 -26.07 33.44 4.90
CA SER A 1011 -24.71 33.41 4.35
C SER A 1011 -23.73 34.03 5.35
N GLN A 1012 -22.48 33.54 5.35
CA GLN A 1012 -21.46 33.91 6.33
C GLN A 1012 -20.13 34.11 5.63
N ASP A 1013 -19.34 35.08 6.09
CA ASP A 1013 -17.96 35.24 5.65
C ASP A 1013 -17.02 34.67 6.73
N PRO A 1014 -16.10 33.74 6.40
CA PRO A 1014 -15.20 33.16 7.39
C PRO A 1014 -14.20 34.15 8.00
N ASP A 1015 -13.90 35.25 7.31
CA ASP A 1015 -12.93 36.28 7.70
C ASP A 1015 -13.64 37.57 8.20
N ASP A 1016 -14.97 37.50 8.41
CA ASP A 1016 -15.85 38.58 8.86
C ASP A 1016 -15.92 39.78 7.88
N ASP A 1017 -15.60 39.56 6.60
CA ASP A 1017 -15.70 40.56 5.54
C ASP A 1017 -17.18 40.87 5.18
N LYS A 1018 -17.42 42.06 4.61
CA LYS A 1018 -18.77 42.46 4.21
C LYS A 1018 -19.14 41.80 2.89
N MET A 1019 -20.29 41.16 2.87
CA MET A 1019 -20.81 40.50 1.67
C MET A 1019 -21.81 41.38 0.89
N THR A 1020 -21.66 41.35 -0.43
CA THR A 1020 -22.62 41.84 -1.42
C THR A 1020 -23.34 40.65 -2.06
N PHE A 1021 -24.59 40.86 -2.49
CA PHE A 1021 -25.46 39.81 -3.02
C PHE A 1021 -25.92 40.22 -4.41
N LYS A 1022 -25.93 39.27 -5.34
CA LYS A 1022 -26.45 39.47 -6.70
C LYS A 1022 -27.25 38.25 -7.13
N TRP A 1023 -28.48 38.48 -7.59
CA TRP A 1023 -29.38 37.47 -8.10
C TRP A 1023 -29.62 37.70 -9.58
N TRP A 1024 -29.39 36.67 -10.39
CA TRP A 1024 -29.52 36.76 -11.83
C TRP A 1024 -29.97 35.44 -12.44
N VAL A 1025 -30.52 35.50 -13.66
CA VAL A 1025 -30.91 34.31 -14.42
C VAL A 1025 -29.86 34.01 -15.45
N LEU A 1026 -29.35 32.78 -15.44
CA LEU A 1026 -28.51 32.29 -16.52
C LEU A 1026 -29.41 31.83 -17.66
N THR A 1027 -29.70 32.73 -18.59
CA THR A 1027 -30.70 32.54 -19.66
C THR A 1027 -30.37 31.41 -20.63
N ALA A 1028 -29.09 31.11 -20.83
CA ALA A 1028 -28.65 29.97 -21.63
C ALA A 1028 -28.93 28.62 -20.95
N ALA A 1029 -29.13 28.60 -19.63
CA ALA A 1029 -29.44 27.39 -18.87
C ALA A 1029 -30.96 27.24 -18.66
N GLY A 1030 -31.48 26.07 -19.05
CA GLY A 1030 -32.90 25.73 -18.95
C GLY A 1030 -33.65 25.83 -20.28
N THR A 1031 -34.97 25.66 -20.23
CA THR A 1031 -35.83 25.60 -21.43
C THR A 1031 -36.83 26.76 -21.52
N TYR A 1032 -36.93 27.59 -20.48
CA TYR A 1032 -37.71 28.83 -20.50
C TYR A 1032 -36.80 30.01 -20.83
N THR A 1033 -37.03 30.62 -22.00
CA THR A 1033 -36.12 31.63 -22.58
C THR A 1033 -36.63 33.07 -22.48
N GLN A 1034 -37.82 33.30 -21.91
CA GLN A 1034 -38.33 34.65 -21.71
C GLN A 1034 -37.76 35.26 -20.42
N GLU A 1035 -37.88 36.57 -20.29
CA GLU A 1035 -37.40 37.32 -19.13
C GLU A 1035 -38.06 36.84 -17.82
N ILE A 1036 -37.25 36.67 -16.78
CA ILE A 1036 -37.70 36.39 -15.42
C ILE A 1036 -37.47 37.64 -14.57
N LYS A 1037 -38.53 38.15 -13.96
CA LYS A 1037 -38.42 39.31 -13.07
C LYS A 1037 -37.96 38.89 -11.68
N ILE A 1038 -36.88 39.52 -11.22
CA ILE A 1038 -36.31 39.36 -9.87
C ILE A 1038 -36.41 40.71 -9.15
N THR A 1039 -37.14 40.75 -8.03
CA THR A 1039 -37.17 41.93 -7.15
C THR A 1039 -36.21 41.73 -5.98
N GLY A 1040 -35.44 42.77 -5.63
CA GLY A 1040 -34.38 42.67 -4.61
C GLY A 1040 -33.13 41.92 -5.11
N SER A 1041 -32.79 42.09 -6.39
CA SER A 1041 -31.70 41.36 -7.04
C SER A 1041 -30.31 41.70 -6.50
N ASP A 1042 -30.15 42.77 -5.74
CA ASP A 1042 -28.90 43.21 -5.08
C ASP A 1042 -28.95 43.07 -3.54
N SER A 1043 -29.96 42.34 -3.02
CA SER A 1043 -30.25 42.22 -1.60
C SER A 1043 -30.07 40.78 -1.10
N LYS A 1044 -29.93 40.61 0.23
CA LYS A 1044 -29.90 39.28 0.88
C LYS A 1044 -31.14 38.42 0.60
N VAL A 1045 -32.24 39.06 0.22
CA VAL A 1045 -33.53 38.43 -0.02
C VAL A 1045 -34.02 38.85 -1.40
N ALA A 1046 -34.31 37.88 -2.25
CA ALA A 1046 -34.87 38.12 -3.57
C ALA A 1046 -36.25 37.46 -3.71
N ALA A 1047 -37.12 38.09 -4.51
CA ALA A 1047 -38.42 37.56 -4.89
C ALA A 1047 -38.42 37.27 -6.39
N ILE A 1048 -38.61 35.99 -6.73
CA ILE A 1048 -38.62 35.47 -8.11
C ILE A 1048 -40.08 35.38 -8.55
N GLU A 1049 -40.46 36.17 -9.56
CA GLU A 1049 -41.77 36.04 -10.20
C GLU A 1049 -41.74 34.87 -11.17
N VAL A 1050 -42.49 33.81 -10.86
CA VAL A 1050 -42.59 32.61 -11.70
C VAL A 1050 -43.55 32.91 -12.85
N PRO A 1051 -43.10 33.05 -14.10
CA PRO A 1051 -43.95 33.59 -15.16
C PRO A 1051 -45.10 32.66 -15.53
N PRO A 1052 -46.29 33.18 -15.90
CA PRO A 1052 -47.32 32.37 -16.55
C PRO A 1052 -46.80 31.72 -17.85
N GLY A 1053 -47.19 30.47 -18.12
CA GLY A 1053 -46.70 29.69 -19.27
C GLY A 1053 -45.30 29.10 -19.10
N SER A 1054 -44.77 29.09 -17.87
CA SER A 1054 -43.49 28.45 -17.53
C SER A 1054 -43.65 26.99 -17.09
N ALA A 1055 -44.87 26.52 -16.84
CA ALA A 1055 -45.13 25.15 -16.42
C ALA A 1055 -44.58 24.11 -17.42
N GLY A 1056 -43.85 23.12 -16.90
CA GLY A 1056 -43.19 22.09 -17.72
C GLY A 1056 -41.92 22.55 -18.45
N LYS A 1057 -41.45 23.77 -18.20
CA LYS A 1057 -40.13 24.26 -18.60
C LYS A 1057 -39.25 24.47 -17.36
N THR A 1058 -38.01 24.87 -17.58
CA THR A 1058 -37.04 25.15 -16.51
C THR A 1058 -36.32 26.47 -16.72
N PHE A 1059 -35.99 27.16 -15.64
CA PHE A 1059 -35.07 28.32 -15.65
C PHE A 1059 -34.18 28.28 -14.40
N HIS A 1060 -32.97 28.84 -14.53
CA HIS A 1060 -31.93 28.75 -13.50
C HIS A 1060 -31.64 30.13 -12.92
N VAL A 1061 -31.85 30.27 -11.62
CA VAL A 1061 -31.50 31.48 -10.85
C VAL A 1061 -30.20 31.23 -10.10
N ILE A 1062 -29.27 32.17 -10.18
CA ILE A 1062 -27.99 32.14 -9.47
C ILE A 1062 -28.02 33.21 -8.38
N CYS A 1063 -27.68 32.81 -7.16
CA CYS A 1063 -27.24 33.72 -6.10
C CYS A 1063 -25.72 33.77 -6.11
N GLU A 1064 -25.17 34.96 -6.29
CA GLU A 1064 -23.75 35.27 -6.24
C GLU A 1064 -23.50 36.11 -4.99
N VAL A 1065 -22.58 35.65 -4.15
CA VAL A 1065 -22.21 36.30 -2.88
C VAL A 1065 -20.73 36.61 -2.95
N THR A 1066 -20.38 37.90 -2.88
CA THR A 1066 -19.00 38.38 -3.00
C THR A 1066 -18.63 39.20 -1.78
N ASP A 1067 -17.51 38.87 -1.15
CA ASP A 1067 -16.96 39.60 -0.01
C ASP A 1067 -16.22 40.90 -0.45
N ASP A 1068 -15.83 41.72 0.52
CA ASP A 1068 -14.97 42.91 0.33
C ASP A 1068 -13.52 42.71 0.80
N GLY A 1069 -13.10 41.46 1.03
CA GLY A 1069 -11.74 41.07 1.37
C GLY A 1069 -10.77 41.25 0.21
N THR A 1070 -9.47 41.13 0.48
CA THR A 1070 -8.43 41.17 -0.57
C THR A 1070 -7.80 39.79 -0.73
N HIS A 1071 -7.90 39.15 -1.89
CA HIS A 1071 -8.72 39.52 -3.06
C HIS A 1071 -10.22 39.31 -2.81
N ASN A 1072 -11.12 40.01 -3.53
CA ASN A 1072 -12.56 39.81 -3.38
C ASN A 1072 -12.95 38.41 -3.87
N LEU A 1073 -13.51 37.57 -2.99
CA LEU A 1073 -13.86 36.20 -3.30
C LEU A 1073 -15.38 36.03 -3.43
N THR A 1074 -15.76 35.18 -4.37
CA THR A 1074 -17.16 34.95 -4.75
C THR A 1074 -17.55 33.49 -4.54
N SER A 1075 -18.76 33.28 -4.04
CA SER A 1075 -19.41 31.96 -3.92
C SER A 1075 -20.80 31.98 -4.55
N TYR A 1076 -21.27 30.81 -4.96
CA TYR A 1076 -22.50 30.69 -5.75
C TYR A 1076 -23.48 29.68 -5.18
N ARG A 1077 -24.77 29.94 -5.39
CA ARG A 1077 -25.85 28.96 -5.21
C ARG A 1077 -26.73 28.97 -6.44
N ARG A 1078 -26.83 27.84 -7.13
CA ARG A 1078 -27.79 27.63 -8.23
C ARG A 1078 -29.11 27.07 -7.71
N ILE A 1079 -30.20 27.66 -8.18
CA ILE A 1079 -31.57 27.23 -7.96
C ILE A 1079 -32.24 26.96 -9.31
N ILE A 1080 -32.64 25.72 -9.56
CA ILE A 1080 -33.41 25.30 -10.73
C ILE A 1080 -34.89 25.41 -10.39
N PHE A 1081 -35.61 26.20 -11.18
CA PHE A 1081 -37.06 26.26 -11.12
C PHE A 1081 -37.66 25.29 -12.13
N GLU A 1082 -38.59 24.46 -11.67
CA GLU A 1082 -39.38 23.52 -12.46
C GLU A 1082 -40.88 23.81 -12.25
N PRO A 1083 -41.43 24.88 -12.86
CA PRO A 1083 -42.78 25.31 -12.53
C PRO A 1083 -43.85 24.28 -12.90
N THR A 1084 -44.93 24.29 -12.11
CA THR A 1084 -46.12 23.46 -12.26
C THR A 1084 -47.34 24.34 -12.62
N LYS A 1085 -48.41 23.73 -13.13
CA LYS A 1085 -49.64 24.43 -13.54
C LYS A 1085 -50.49 24.94 -12.37
#